data_AF-B9RFS6-F1
#
_entry.id   AF-B9RFS6-F1
#
_cell.length_a   1.000
_cell.length_b   1.000
_cell.length_c   1.000
_cell.angle_alpha   90.00
_cell.angle_beta   90.00
_cell.angle_gamma   90.00
#
_symmetry.space_group_name_H-M   'P 1'
#
loop_
_entity.id
_entity.type
_entity.pdbx_description
1 polymer ?
#
loop_
_entity_poly.entity_id
_entity_poly.type
_entity_poly.pdbx_seq_one_letter_code
_entity_poly.pdbx_strand_id
1 'polypeptide(L)'
;MEIKEFSFAADSPPLSVISAAKVAAVCLPTPTILTDSSSLPTIVFSDGTKLRGTFVLLRYIGRIASLPNFYGHDACQSSQIDEWLDYSSILSSGSEFESACTYIDSYLEKRTFLVAYCLSIADMAIWSGLAGSGQRWESLRKSKKYQNLVRWFNSISAEYSDALIEVTSTYVGKRGAGKPVTAKSKEQQFVNGDISEKGKAGSKTAEVDLPDAEIGKVCLRFAPEPSGYLHIGHAKAALLNQYFAQRYQGELILRFDDTNPAKESSEFVENLLKDVETLGVKYKKVTHTSDYFDELMKKAEELIRQGKAYIDDTPREQMQKERMDGIESKCRNNNVEENLKLWKEMIVGSERGLQCCLRGKLDMQDPNKSLRDPVYYRCNPVPHHRIGSKYNIYPTYDFACPYVDALEGITHALRSSEYHDRNAQYHRIQEDLGVRKVHIYEFSRLNMVYTLLSKRNLRWFVENGKVDGWDDPRFPTVQGIVRRGLKIEALVQFILEQGASKNLNLMEWDKLWTINKKIIDPVCPRHTAVIEERRVLLTLTDGPETPFVRIIPRHKKHEGAGEKATTYTKRIWLDYDDAVCIEKEENKEVTLMDWGNAIVKEIVKDESGKVTELIGALHLEGSVKTTKLKLTWLPETSELVNVSLVEFDYLITKKKLEEGENFLDVLNPCTKKETAALGDSNMRNLKRGEILQLERKGYFRCDVPFIRPSKPIVLLAIPDGRQPTSSK
;
A
#
# COMPACT_ATOMS: atom_id res chain seq x y z
N MET A 1 -47.95 -0.66 -19.82
CA MET A 1 -47.13 0.11 -20.79
C MET A 1 -46.01 -0.80 -21.24
N GLU A 2 -45.85 -1.03 -22.53
CA GLU A 2 -44.90 -2.02 -23.05
C GLU A 2 -43.48 -1.43 -23.11
N ILE A 3 -42.48 -2.21 -22.69
CA ILE A 3 -41.07 -1.84 -22.75
C ILE A 3 -40.58 -2.08 -24.17
N LYS A 4 -40.24 -1.00 -24.87
CA LYS A 4 -39.81 -1.05 -26.27
C LYS A 4 -38.30 -1.25 -26.42
N GLU A 5 -37.51 -0.54 -25.60
CA GLU A 5 -36.05 -0.61 -25.65
C GLU A 5 -35.46 -0.68 -24.23
N PHE A 6 -34.37 -1.43 -24.09
CA PHE A 6 -33.57 -1.52 -22.88
C PHE A 6 -32.10 -1.37 -23.27
N SER A 7 -31.37 -0.47 -22.62
CA SER A 7 -29.97 -0.17 -22.97
C SER A 7 -29.12 0.11 -21.74
N PHE A 8 -27.83 -0.22 -21.80
CA PHE A 8 -26.84 0.04 -20.75
C PHE A 8 -25.41 -0.03 -21.29
N ALA A 9 -24.45 0.54 -20.56
CA ALA A 9 -23.03 0.52 -20.92
C ALA A 9 -22.41 -0.87 -20.78
N ALA A 10 -21.54 -1.26 -21.73
CA ALA A 10 -20.94 -2.60 -21.79
C ALA A 10 -20.18 -3.01 -20.52
N ASP A 11 -19.56 -2.04 -19.84
CA ASP A 11 -18.73 -2.21 -18.65
C ASP A 11 -19.51 -2.11 -17.34
N SER A 12 -20.80 -1.76 -17.38
CA SER A 12 -21.66 -1.61 -16.20
C SER A 12 -23.06 -2.20 -16.42
N PRO A 13 -23.18 -3.53 -16.58
CA PRO A 13 -24.48 -4.19 -16.72
C PRO A 13 -25.29 -4.06 -15.42
N PRO A 14 -26.58 -3.64 -15.49
CA PRO A 14 -27.45 -3.51 -14.32
C PRO A 14 -27.95 -4.89 -13.85
N LEU A 15 -27.05 -5.68 -13.25
CA LEU A 15 -27.32 -7.08 -12.87
C LEU A 15 -28.57 -7.25 -12.00
N SER A 16 -28.84 -6.32 -11.09
CA SER A 16 -30.03 -6.35 -10.24
C SER A 16 -31.33 -6.21 -11.03
N VAL A 17 -31.36 -5.35 -12.06
CA VAL A 17 -32.52 -5.15 -12.93
C VAL A 17 -32.77 -6.38 -13.79
N ILE A 18 -31.71 -6.93 -14.39
CA ILE A 18 -31.80 -8.10 -15.26
C ILE A 18 -32.22 -9.34 -14.45
N SER A 19 -31.62 -9.55 -13.28
CA SER A 19 -31.95 -10.67 -12.39
C SER A 19 -33.38 -10.56 -11.88
N ALA A 20 -33.80 -9.39 -11.40
CA ALA A 20 -35.15 -9.16 -10.91
C ALA A 20 -36.21 -9.34 -12.01
N ALA A 21 -35.96 -8.86 -13.23
CA ALA A 21 -36.88 -9.02 -14.34
C ALA A 21 -37.07 -10.48 -14.71
N LYS A 22 -36.00 -11.28 -14.75
CA LYS A 22 -36.09 -12.72 -15.04
C LYS A 22 -36.80 -13.49 -13.93
N VAL A 23 -36.46 -13.21 -12.67
CA VAL A 23 -37.10 -13.85 -11.51
C VAL A 23 -38.60 -13.52 -11.47
N ALA A 24 -38.97 -12.29 -11.82
CA ALA A 24 -40.35 -11.83 -11.85
C ALA A 24 -41.09 -12.10 -13.17
N ALA A 25 -40.47 -12.81 -14.13
CA ALA A 25 -41.00 -13.05 -15.48
C ALA A 25 -41.45 -11.77 -16.23
N VAL A 26 -40.78 -10.64 -15.97
CA VAL A 26 -40.99 -9.38 -16.68
C VAL A 26 -40.20 -9.40 -17.98
N CYS A 27 -40.89 -9.25 -19.11
CA CYS A 27 -40.28 -9.25 -20.43
C CYS A 27 -39.44 -7.98 -20.64
N LEU A 28 -38.13 -8.14 -20.78
CA LEU A 28 -37.22 -7.09 -21.24
C LEU A 28 -36.79 -7.39 -22.68
N PRO A 29 -36.79 -6.39 -23.58
CA PRO A 29 -36.26 -6.55 -24.93
C PRO A 29 -34.74 -6.84 -24.89
N THR A 30 -34.22 -7.35 -25.99
CA THR A 30 -32.76 -7.61 -26.12
C THR A 30 -32.00 -6.31 -25.84
N PRO A 31 -31.01 -6.32 -24.93
CA PRO A 31 -30.37 -5.09 -24.50
C PRO A 31 -29.49 -4.49 -25.59
N THR A 32 -29.66 -3.20 -25.84
CA THR A 32 -28.74 -2.41 -26.66
C THR A 32 -27.53 -2.00 -25.83
N ILE A 33 -26.36 -2.54 -26.17
CA ILE A 33 -25.10 -2.25 -25.47
C ILE A 33 -24.52 -0.92 -25.98
N LEU A 34 -24.31 0.01 -25.06
CA LEU A 34 -23.77 1.34 -25.32
C LEU A 34 -22.24 1.34 -25.15
N THR A 35 -21.54 2.09 -26.01
CA THR A 35 -20.08 2.23 -26.00
C THR A 35 -19.57 3.29 -25.01
N ASP A 36 -20.46 4.17 -24.54
CA ASP A 36 -20.14 5.19 -23.55
C ASP A 36 -20.30 4.63 -22.13
N SER A 37 -19.19 4.54 -21.40
CA SER A 37 -19.11 4.03 -20.03
C SER A 37 -19.85 4.88 -19.00
N SER A 38 -20.22 6.12 -19.33
CA SER A 38 -20.96 7.04 -18.44
C SER A 38 -22.49 6.94 -18.59
N SER A 39 -22.97 6.15 -19.55
CA SER A 39 -24.40 6.02 -19.85
C SER A 39 -25.15 5.22 -18.79
N LEU A 40 -26.19 5.82 -18.20
CA LEU A 40 -27.07 5.16 -17.24
C LEU A 40 -27.98 4.13 -17.93
N PRO A 41 -28.24 2.97 -17.29
CA PRO A 41 -29.23 2.01 -17.77
C PRO A 41 -30.58 2.68 -18.03
N THR A 42 -31.16 2.45 -19.20
CA THR A 42 -32.36 3.16 -19.67
C THR A 42 -33.40 2.20 -20.24
N ILE A 43 -34.65 2.37 -19.83
CA ILE A 43 -35.84 1.76 -20.43
C ILE A 43 -36.61 2.84 -21.20
N VAL A 44 -36.99 2.54 -22.45
CA VAL A 44 -37.87 3.37 -23.28
C VAL A 44 -39.18 2.63 -23.51
N PHE A 45 -40.30 3.31 -23.28
CA PHE A 45 -41.63 2.76 -23.44
C PHE A 45 -42.21 3.01 -24.84
N SER A 46 -43.28 2.30 -25.18
CA SER A 46 -43.98 2.41 -26.46
C SER A 46 -44.49 3.83 -26.78
N ASP A 47 -44.75 4.66 -25.76
CA ASP A 47 -45.19 6.07 -25.89
C ASP A 47 -44.02 7.08 -25.95
N GLY A 48 -42.77 6.60 -25.91
CA GLY A 48 -41.56 7.43 -25.94
C GLY A 48 -41.09 7.92 -24.57
N THR A 49 -41.81 7.64 -23.48
CA THR A 49 -41.34 7.96 -22.11
C THR A 49 -40.12 7.12 -21.74
N LYS A 50 -39.25 7.65 -20.87
CA LYS A 50 -37.97 7.03 -20.51
C LYS A 50 -37.75 7.01 -19.00
N LEU A 51 -37.25 5.89 -18.48
CA LEU A 51 -36.72 5.77 -17.13
C LEU A 51 -35.22 5.50 -17.19
N ARG A 52 -34.44 6.10 -16.28
CA ARG A 52 -32.98 5.99 -16.26
C ARG A 52 -32.46 5.70 -14.85
N GLY A 53 -31.41 4.88 -14.77
CA GLY A 53 -30.69 4.54 -13.54
C GLY A 53 -31.11 3.21 -12.93
N THR A 54 -30.15 2.43 -12.45
CA THR A 54 -30.33 1.04 -11.98
C THR A 54 -31.46 0.90 -10.95
N PHE A 55 -31.46 1.71 -9.88
CA PHE A 55 -32.49 1.60 -8.83
C PHE A 55 -33.86 2.12 -9.28
N VAL A 56 -33.90 3.09 -10.21
CA VAL A 56 -35.18 3.55 -10.80
C VAL A 56 -35.81 2.43 -11.61
N LEU A 57 -35.01 1.77 -12.46
CA LEU A 57 -35.46 0.62 -13.24
C LEU A 57 -35.85 -0.56 -12.34
N LEU A 58 -35.06 -0.85 -11.29
CA LEU A 58 -35.34 -1.94 -10.37
C LEU A 58 -36.66 -1.73 -9.61
N ARG A 59 -36.95 -0.51 -9.16
CA ARG A 59 -38.25 -0.14 -8.55
C ARG A 59 -39.39 -0.28 -9.56
N TYR A 60 -39.18 0.09 -10.83
CA TYR A 60 -40.17 -0.10 -11.87
C TYR A 60 -40.50 -1.59 -12.06
N ILE A 61 -39.48 -2.44 -12.22
CA ILE A 61 -39.64 -3.90 -12.30
C ILE A 61 -40.37 -4.44 -11.06
N GLY A 62 -39.98 -4.00 -9.87
CA GLY A 62 -40.62 -4.37 -8.61
C GLY A 62 -42.12 -4.12 -8.57
N ARG A 63 -42.58 -3.01 -9.16
CA ARG A 63 -43.99 -2.60 -9.17
C ARG A 63 -44.85 -3.28 -10.23
N ILE A 64 -44.24 -3.72 -11.33
CA ILE A 64 -44.95 -4.38 -12.44
C ILE A 64 -44.83 -5.89 -12.42
N ALA A 65 -43.98 -6.43 -11.55
CA ALA A 65 -43.78 -7.86 -11.37
C ALA A 65 -45.09 -8.58 -10.99
N SER A 66 -45.27 -9.79 -11.52
CA SER A 66 -46.36 -10.67 -11.11
C SER A 66 -46.08 -11.37 -9.77
N LEU A 67 -44.88 -11.21 -9.21
CA LEU A 67 -44.53 -11.74 -7.88
C LEU A 67 -45.21 -10.91 -6.79
N PRO A 68 -45.95 -11.54 -5.86
CA PRO A 68 -46.62 -10.83 -4.78
C PRO A 68 -45.60 -10.09 -3.90
N ASN A 69 -45.88 -8.82 -3.59
CA ASN A 69 -45.10 -7.99 -2.66
C ASN A 69 -43.62 -7.81 -3.03
N PHE A 70 -43.26 -7.95 -4.31
CA PHE A 70 -41.87 -7.82 -4.76
C PHE A 70 -41.27 -6.41 -4.54
N TYR A 71 -42.15 -5.40 -4.43
CA TYR A 71 -41.83 -4.03 -3.98
C TYR A 71 -42.56 -3.64 -2.68
N GLY A 72 -42.88 -4.61 -1.81
CA GLY A 72 -43.59 -4.39 -0.56
C GLY A 72 -45.11 -4.30 -0.73
N HIS A 73 -45.84 -4.53 0.36
CA HIS A 73 -47.32 -4.47 0.38
C HIS A 73 -47.87 -3.20 1.06
N ASP A 74 -47.02 -2.50 1.82
CA ASP A 74 -47.35 -1.25 2.50
C ASP A 74 -46.20 -0.23 2.35
N ALA A 75 -46.44 1.00 2.81
CA ALA A 75 -45.46 2.08 2.73
C ALA A 75 -44.19 1.80 3.56
N CYS A 76 -44.31 1.06 4.66
CA CYS A 76 -43.19 0.74 5.54
C CYS A 76 -42.23 -0.23 4.84
N GLN A 77 -42.74 -1.33 4.30
CA GLN A 77 -41.94 -2.32 3.57
C GLN A 77 -41.36 -1.74 2.29
N SER A 78 -42.12 -0.92 1.56
CA SER A 78 -41.60 -0.24 0.37
C SER A 78 -40.40 0.65 0.72
N SER A 79 -40.47 1.34 1.87
CA SER A 79 -39.38 2.21 2.35
C SER A 79 -38.16 1.40 2.84
N GLN A 80 -38.38 0.27 3.52
CA GLN A 80 -37.30 -0.65 3.91
C GLN A 80 -36.60 -1.27 2.70
N ILE A 81 -37.35 -1.56 1.63
CA ILE A 81 -36.78 -2.01 0.37
C ILE A 81 -35.89 -0.91 -0.22
N ASP A 82 -36.37 0.34 -0.25
CA ASP A 82 -35.59 1.46 -0.76
C ASP A 82 -34.28 1.69 0.04
N GLU A 83 -34.31 1.52 1.37
CA GLU A 83 -33.12 1.55 2.23
C GLU A 83 -32.08 0.50 1.80
N TRP A 84 -32.50 -0.74 1.56
CA TRP A 84 -31.61 -1.81 1.10
C TRP A 84 -31.07 -1.60 -0.31
N LEU A 85 -31.85 -0.96 -1.19
CA LEU A 85 -31.40 -0.57 -2.52
C LEU A 85 -30.24 0.43 -2.42
N ASP A 86 -30.38 1.48 -1.59
CA ASP A 86 -29.33 2.47 -1.37
C ASP A 86 -28.09 1.82 -0.74
N TYR A 87 -28.28 0.93 0.25
CA TYR A 87 -27.21 0.18 0.90
C TYR A 87 -26.44 -0.75 -0.06
N SER A 88 -27.13 -1.34 -1.06
CA SER A 88 -26.52 -2.30 -1.99
C SER A 88 -25.34 -1.73 -2.80
N SER A 89 -25.28 -0.41 -2.97
CA SER A 89 -24.18 0.30 -3.64
C SER A 89 -22.82 0.06 -2.94
N ILE A 90 -22.82 -0.14 -1.61
CA ILE A 90 -21.62 -0.42 -0.81
C ILE A 90 -20.94 -1.73 -1.24
N LEU A 91 -21.70 -2.71 -1.75
CA LEU A 91 -21.13 -3.96 -2.27
C LEU A 91 -20.28 -3.74 -3.53
N SER A 92 -20.44 -2.62 -4.22
CA SER A 92 -19.58 -2.23 -5.34
C SER A 92 -18.29 -1.52 -4.86
N SER A 93 -18.21 -1.12 -3.59
CA SER A 93 -17.06 -0.44 -3.00
C SER A 93 -15.98 -1.44 -2.53
N GLY A 94 -14.77 -1.29 -3.07
CA GLY A 94 -13.64 -2.17 -2.81
C GLY A 94 -13.25 -2.28 -1.32
N SER A 95 -13.24 -1.17 -0.58
CA SER A 95 -12.79 -1.12 0.81
C SER A 95 -13.86 -1.57 1.83
N GLU A 96 -15.15 -1.40 1.51
CA GLU A 96 -16.24 -1.57 2.48
C GLU A 96 -16.99 -2.90 2.33
N PHE A 97 -16.76 -3.66 1.25
CA PHE A 97 -17.45 -4.91 0.95
C PHE A 97 -17.46 -5.94 2.09
N GLU A 98 -16.35 -6.15 2.81
CA GLU A 98 -16.33 -7.11 3.93
C GLU A 98 -17.11 -6.60 5.15
N SER A 99 -17.11 -5.28 5.39
CA SER A 99 -17.93 -4.65 6.42
C SER A 99 -19.42 -4.78 6.06
N ALA A 100 -19.77 -4.55 4.79
CA ALA A 100 -21.12 -4.78 4.28
C ALA A 100 -21.53 -6.25 4.41
N CYS A 101 -20.66 -7.21 4.03
CA CYS A 101 -20.92 -8.64 4.24
C CYS A 101 -21.14 -8.97 5.73
N THR A 102 -20.37 -8.35 6.64
CA THR A 102 -20.50 -8.56 8.10
C THR A 102 -21.84 -8.01 8.62
N TYR A 103 -22.24 -6.82 8.17
CA TYR A 103 -23.50 -6.20 8.54
C TYR A 103 -24.69 -7.03 8.04
N ILE A 104 -24.68 -7.43 6.75
CA ILE A 104 -25.76 -8.21 6.15
C ILE A 104 -25.82 -9.62 6.79
N ASP A 105 -24.68 -10.26 7.06
CA ASP A 105 -24.64 -11.56 7.74
C ASP A 105 -25.28 -11.50 9.13
N SER A 106 -24.97 -10.45 9.89
CA SER A 106 -25.61 -10.18 11.20
C SER A 106 -27.10 -9.91 11.05
N TYR A 107 -27.50 -9.13 10.04
CA TYR A 107 -28.90 -8.81 9.77
C TYR A 107 -29.72 -10.07 9.41
N LEU A 108 -29.11 -11.01 8.69
CA LEU A 108 -29.73 -12.25 8.24
C LEU A 108 -29.75 -13.37 9.30
N GLU A 109 -29.18 -13.17 10.49
CA GLU A 109 -29.09 -14.20 11.54
C GLU A 109 -30.44 -14.88 11.81
N LYS A 110 -31.52 -14.09 11.90
CA LYS A 110 -32.89 -14.56 12.19
C LYS A 110 -33.88 -14.32 11.04
N ARG A 111 -33.40 -14.07 9.82
CA ARG A 111 -34.24 -13.69 8.68
C ARG A 111 -34.00 -14.57 7.46
N THR A 112 -35.09 -14.89 6.76
CA THR A 112 -35.06 -15.64 5.49
C THR A 112 -34.91 -14.71 4.28
N PHE A 113 -35.49 -13.51 4.34
CA PHE A 113 -35.38 -12.45 3.33
C PHE A 113 -35.00 -11.13 3.99
N LEU A 114 -34.51 -10.16 3.22
CA LEU A 114 -34.09 -8.86 3.76
C LEU A 114 -35.26 -8.01 4.24
N VAL A 115 -36.40 -8.09 3.57
CA VAL A 115 -37.62 -7.37 3.95
C VAL A 115 -38.79 -8.32 3.99
N ALA A 116 -39.59 -8.25 5.06
CA ALA A 116 -40.77 -9.09 5.26
C ALA A 116 -40.49 -10.61 5.25
N TYR A 117 -41.40 -11.39 4.66
CA TYR A 117 -41.36 -12.86 4.63
C TYR A 117 -41.38 -13.42 3.19
N CYS A 118 -41.09 -12.59 2.18
CA CYS A 118 -41.09 -12.96 0.77
C CYS A 118 -39.90 -12.34 0.04
N LEU A 119 -39.54 -12.91 -1.12
CA LEU A 119 -38.51 -12.36 -1.98
C LEU A 119 -38.89 -10.94 -2.44
N SER A 120 -37.95 -10.01 -2.37
CA SER A 120 -38.14 -8.63 -2.79
C SER A 120 -37.03 -8.15 -3.72
N ILE A 121 -37.20 -6.97 -4.31
CA ILE A 121 -36.11 -6.34 -5.07
C ILE A 121 -34.90 -5.96 -4.20
N ALA A 122 -35.06 -5.84 -2.86
CA ALA A 122 -33.95 -5.68 -1.95
C ALA A 122 -33.04 -6.92 -1.96
N ASP A 123 -33.65 -8.11 -1.95
CA ASP A 123 -32.91 -9.37 -2.06
C ASP A 123 -32.17 -9.47 -3.39
N MET A 124 -32.83 -9.07 -4.49
CA MET A 124 -32.19 -9.04 -5.82
C MET A 124 -31.03 -8.05 -5.89
N ALA A 125 -31.14 -6.89 -5.24
CA ALA A 125 -30.07 -5.88 -5.22
C ALA A 125 -28.82 -6.41 -4.50
N ILE A 126 -28.97 -6.96 -3.29
CA ILE A 126 -27.87 -7.51 -2.51
C ILE A 126 -27.29 -8.78 -3.18
N TRP A 127 -28.15 -9.66 -3.68
CA TRP A 127 -27.72 -10.89 -4.34
C TRP A 127 -26.87 -10.56 -5.57
N SER A 128 -27.34 -9.62 -6.39
CA SER A 128 -26.63 -9.19 -7.61
C SER A 128 -25.33 -8.46 -7.31
N GLY A 129 -25.27 -7.68 -6.22
CA GLY A 129 -24.03 -7.06 -5.76
C GLY A 129 -22.96 -8.08 -5.35
N LEU A 130 -23.37 -9.14 -4.64
CA LEU A 130 -22.48 -10.25 -4.26
C LEU A 130 -22.07 -11.09 -5.48
N ALA A 131 -23.02 -11.45 -6.34
CA ALA A 131 -22.74 -12.21 -7.56
C ALA A 131 -21.81 -11.43 -8.51
N GLY A 132 -22.06 -10.13 -8.71
CA GLY A 132 -21.24 -9.24 -9.53
C GLY A 132 -19.82 -9.03 -8.98
N SER A 133 -19.60 -9.26 -7.68
CA SER A 133 -18.26 -9.24 -7.07
C SER A 133 -17.40 -10.47 -7.44
N GLY A 134 -17.97 -11.46 -8.11
CA GLY A 134 -17.27 -12.60 -8.72
C GLY A 134 -16.41 -13.40 -7.73
N GLN A 135 -15.12 -13.54 -8.05
CA GLN A 135 -14.18 -14.35 -7.26
C GLN A 135 -14.04 -13.89 -5.81
N ARG A 136 -14.26 -12.60 -5.53
CA ARG A 136 -14.20 -12.05 -4.19
C ARG A 136 -15.28 -12.66 -3.30
N TRP A 137 -16.53 -12.67 -3.77
CA TRP A 137 -17.63 -13.30 -3.05
C TRP A 137 -17.46 -14.81 -3.00
N GLU A 138 -17.06 -15.46 -4.09
CA GLU A 138 -16.83 -16.92 -4.12
C GLU A 138 -15.79 -17.40 -3.10
N SER A 139 -14.73 -16.63 -2.88
CA SER A 139 -13.73 -16.93 -1.83
C SER A 139 -14.34 -16.84 -0.43
N LEU A 140 -15.15 -15.81 -0.15
CA LEU A 140 -15.79 -15.62 1.15
C LEU A 140 -16.93 -16.61 1.37
N ARG A 141 -17.66 -16.98 0.31
CA ARG A 141 -18.73 -17.97 0.30
C ARG A 141 -18.24 -19.36 0.70
N LYS A 142 -16.99 -19.69 0.36
CA LYS A 142 -16.32 -20.94 0.76
C LYS A 142 -15.72 -20.88 2.17
N SER A 143 -15.65 -19.71 2.78
CA SER A 143 -15.17 -19.53 4.15
C SER A 143 -16.28 -19.83 5.17
N LYS A 144 -15.90 -20.06 6.43
CA LYS A 144 -16.86 -20.18 7.55
C LYS A 144 -17.27 -18.83 8.17
N LYS A 145 -16.90 -17.70 7.55
CA LYS A 145 -17.00 -16.35 8.14
C LYS A 145 -18.41 -15.78 8.13
N TYR A 146 -19.19 -16.00 7.07
CA TYR A 146 -20.52 -15.40 6.87
C TYR A 146 -21.60 -16.47 6.66
N GLN A 147 -21.88 -17.25 7.70
CA GLN A 147 -22.73 -18.44 7.56
C GLN A 147 -24.17 -18.10 7.18
N ASN A 148 -24.72 -17.00 7.70
CA ASN A 148 -26.10 -16.59 7.45
C ASN A 148 -26.25 -16.00 6.04
N LEU A 149 -25.29 -15.18 5.63
CA LEU A 149 -25.24 -14.60 4.29
C LEU A 149 -25.05 -15.68 3.22
N VAL A 150 -24.18 -16.66 3.47
CA VAL A 150 -23.97 -17.80 2.56
C VAL A 150 -25.21 -18.67 2.47
N ARG A 151 -25.89 -18.96 3.60
CA ARG A 151 -27.17 -19.66 3.62
C ARG A 151 -28.20 -18.95 2.75
N TRP A 152 -28.40 -17.65 3.00
CA TRP A 152 -29.35 -16.82 2.26
C TRP A 152 -29.03 -16.76 0.76
N PHE A 153 -27.78 -16.47 0.39
CA PHE A 153 -27.34 -16.39 -1.01
C PHE A 153 -27.56 -17.72 -1.74
N ASN A 154 -27.21 -18.84 -1.10
CA ASN A 154 -27.40 -20.19 -1.66
C ASN A 154 -28.88 -20.54 -1.82
N SER A 155 -29.73 -20.14 -0.87
CA SER A 155 -31.18 -20.39 -0.93
C SER A 155 -31.79 -19.72 -2.15
N ILE A 156 -31.54 -18.42 -2.34
CA ILE A 156 -32.03 -17.67 -3.51
C ILE A 156 -31.48 -18.26 -4.81
N SER A 157 -30.18 -18.58 -4.83
CA SER A 157 -29.53 -19.15 -6.01
C SER A 157 -30.09 -20.53 -6.40
N ALA A 158 -30.51 -21.33 -5.42
CA ALA A 158 -31.07 -22.65 -5.66
C ALA A 158 -32.53 -22.56 -6.15
N GLU A 159 -33.34 -21.71 -5.51
CA GLU A 159 -34.76 -21.52 -5.84
C GLU A 159 -34.96 -20.92 -7.25
N TYR A 160 -34.12 -19.97 -7.64
CA TYR A 160 -34.21 -19.27 -8.94
C TYR A 160 -33.04 -19.61 -9.87
N SER A 161 -32.53 -20.84 -9.77
CA SER A 161 -31.30 -21.27 -10.45
C SER A 161 -31.32 -21.05 -11.97
N ASP A 162 -32.40 -21.41 -12.66
CA ASP A 162 -32.51 -21.25 -14.12
C ASP A 162 -32.36 -19.79 -14.55
N ALA A 163 -33.03 -18.87 -13.87
CA ALA A 163 -32.97 -17.43 -14.17
C ALA A 163 -31.59 -16.83 -13.83
N LEU A 164 -31.04 -17.17 -12.67
CA LEU A 164 -29.84 -16.52 -12.12
C LEU A 164 -28.53 -17.06 -12.72
N ILE A 165 -28.47 -18.34 -13.09
CA ILE A 165 -27.31 -18.93 -13.79
C ILE A 165 -27.17 -18.30 -15.18
N GLU A 166 -28.27 -18.05 -15.88
CA GLU A 166 -28.23 -17.42 -17.20
C GLU A 166 -27.67 -15.99 -17.10
N VAL A 167 -28.11 -15.20 -16.12
CA VAL A 167 -27.61 -13.83 -15.92
C VAL A 167 -26.13 -13.84 -15.55
N THR A 168 -25.73 -14.69 -14.60
CA THR A 168 -24.33 -14.73 -14.15
C THR A 168 -23.39 -15.27 -15.23
N SER A 169 -23.79 -16.29 -15.99
CA SER A 169 -22.97 -16.81 -17.10
C SER A 169 -22.81 -15.79 -18.24
N THR A 170 -23.84 -14.99 -18.50
CA THR A 170 -23.84 -13.97 -19.57
C THR A 170 -23.05 -12.72 -19.17
N TYR A 171 -23.23 -12.22 -17.94
CA TYR A 171 -22.77 -10.89 -17.54
C TYR A 171 -21.68 -10.86 -16.46
N VAL A 172 -21.39 -12.00 -15.79
CA VAL A 172 -20.37 -12.09 -14.72
C VAL A 172 -19.12 -12.89 -15.18
N GLY A 173 -19.16 -13.50 -16.38
CA GLY A 173 -18.04 -14.22 -17.00
C GLY A 173 -17.77 -15.62 -16.42
N LYS A 174 -16.98 -16.46 -17.14
CA LYS A 174 -16.65 -17.86 -16.77
C LYS A 174 -15.72 -17.96 -15.53
N ARG A 175 -16.17 -17.51 -14.37
CA ARG A 175 -15.54 -17.72 -13.05
C ARG A 175 -16.58 -17.84 -11.92
N GLY A 176 -17.86 -18.11 -12.23
CA GLY A 176 -18.96 -18.08 -11.25
C GLY A 176 -19.85 -19.33 -11.16
N ALA A 177 -19.47 -20.48 -11.75
CA ALA A 177 -20.28 -21.71 -11.67
C ALA A 177 -19.52 -22.82 -10.93
N GLY A 178 -19.65 -22.87 -9.61
CA GLY A 178 -19.36 -24.08 -8.84
C GLY A 178 -20.51 -25.07 -9.03
N LYS A 179 -20.25 -26.25 -9.60
CA LYS A 179 -21.23 -27.34 -9.67
C LYS A 179 -21.76 -27.69 -8.26
N PRO A 180 -23.02 -28.13 -8.12
CA PRO A 180 -23.55 -28.59 -6.85
C PRO A 180 -22.74 -29.79 -6.35
N VAL A 181 -22.29 -29.75 -5.09
CA VAL A 181 -21.52 -30.82 -4.47
C VAL A 181 -22.44 -32.01 -4.19
N THR A 182 -22.24 -33.11 -4.93
CA THR A 182 -22.69 -34.46 -4.55
C THR A 182 -21.46 -35.33 -4.26
N ALA A 183 -21.61 -36.24 -3.29
CA ALA A 183 -20.53 -36.90 -2.57
C ALA A 183 -19.99 -38.20 -3.23
N LYS A 184 -18.81 -38.63 -2.74
CA LYS A 184 -18.07 -39.91 -2.93
C LYS A 184 -17.21 -39.97 -4.21
N SER A 185 -16.04 -40.61 -4.27
CA SER A 185 -15.20 -41.39 -3.34
C SER A 185 -13.77 -41.44 -3.89
N LYS A 186 -12.80 -41.71 -3.02
CA LYS A 186 -11.35 -41.88 -3.33
C LYS A 186 -11.09 -43.00 -4.33
N GLU A 187 -10.10 -42.81 -5.19
CA GLU A 187 -9.06 -43.81 -5.49
C GLU A 187 -7.80 -43.16 -6.08
N GLN A 188 -6.65 -43.67 -5.66
CA GLN A 188 -5.30 -43.27 -6.05
C GLN A 188 -4.84 -44.11 -7.25
N GLN A 189 -4.12 -43.52 -8.20
CA GLN A 189 -3.10 -44.26 -8.97
C GLN A 189 -2.01 -43.30 -9.48
N PHE A 190 -0.77 -43.66 -9.18
CA PHE A 190 0.48 -43.10 -9.69
C PHE A 190 0.76 -43.60 -11.11
N VAL A 191 1.23 -42.72 -12.02
CA VAL A 191 2.20 -43.07 -13.08
C VAL A 191 3.04 -41.83 -13.45
N ASN A 192 4.36 -42.00 -13.58
CA ASN A 192 5.37 -41.04 -14.04
C ASN A 192 5.29 -40.76 -15.56
N GLY A 193 5.75 -39.58 -16.02
CA GLY A 193 6.10 -39.35 -17.43
C GLY A 193 6.30 -37.87 -17.80
N ASP A 194 7.34 -37.60 -18.60
CA ASP A 194 7.99 -36.31 -18.87
C ASP A 194 7.20 -35.24 -19.67
N ILE A 195 7.62 -34.00 -19.40
CA ILE A 195 7.77 -32.80 -20.25
C ILE A 195 6.94 -32.70 -21.54
N SER A 196 5.99 -31.76 -21.56
CA SER A 196 5.74 -30.90 -22.72
C SER A 196 5.13 -29.56 -22.30
N GLU A 197 5.71 -28.46 -22.79
CA GLU A 197 5.19 -27.10 -22.71
C GLU A 197 3.74 -27.01 -23.19
N LYS A 198 2.87 -26.42 -22.36
CA LYS A 198 1.82 -25.47 -22.76
C LYS A 198 1.01 -25.00 -21.55
N GLY A 199 0.96 -23.68 -21.36
CA GLY A 199 -0.18 -22.99 -20.72
C GLY A 199 -0.18 -22.88 -19.20
N LYS A 200 0.65 -21.99 -18.63
CA LYS A 200 0.35 -21.37 -17.32
C LYS A 200 -0.19 -19.96 -17.50
N ALA A 201 -1.46 -19.85 -17.86
CA ALA A 201 -2.21 -18.61 -17.69
C ALA A 201 -2.71 -18.53 -16.24
N GLY A 202 -1.80 -18.12 -15.34
CA GLY A 202 -2.15 -17.71 -14.00
C GLY A 202 -3.07 -16.49 -14.04
N SER A 203 -4.00 -16.42 -13.09
CA SER A 203 -5.00 -15.37 -12.94
C SER A 203 -4.39 -13.97 -13.01
N LYS A 204 -4.49 -13.32 -14.17
CA LYS A 204 -4.21 -11.88 -14.32
C LYS A 204 -5.25 -11.09 -13.52
N THR A 205 -4.79 -10.42 -12.46
CA THR A 205 -5.31 -9.10 -12.08
C THR A 205 -5.41 -8.26 -13.35
N ALA A 206 -6.43 -7.41 -13.51
CA ALA A 206 -6.48 -6.49 -14.65
C ALA A 206 -5.23 -5.60 -14.61
N GLU A 207 -4.19 -6.00 -15.35
CA GLU A 207 -2.92 -5.30 -15.42
C GLU A 207 -3.17 -4.04 -16.24
N VAL A 208 -3.10 -2.88 -15.59
CA VAL A 208 -3.15 -1.61 -16.28
C VAL A 208 -1.83 -1.44 -17.04
N ASP A 209 -1.87 -1.68 -18.34
CA ASP A 209 -0.73 -1.54 -19.23
C ASP A 209 -0.46 -0.07 -19.60
N LEU A 210 0.73 0.21 -20.12
CA LEU A 210 1.09 1.55 -20.60
C LEU A 210 0.43 1.78 -21.98
N PRO A 211 -0.17 2.95 -22.23
CA PRO A 211 -0.86 3.23 -23.49
C PRO A 211 0.12 3.24 -24.66
N ASP A 212 -0.18 2.51 -25.75
CA ASP A 212 0.67 2.46 -26.95
C ASP A 212 2.11 1.96 -26.69
N ALA A 213 2.33 1.22 -25.60
CA ALA A 213 3.64 0.70 -25.25
C ALA A 213 4.05 -0.51 -26.10
N GLU A 214 5.20 -0.39 -26.75
CA GLU A 214 5.82 -1.47 -27.53
C GLU A 214 7.02 -2.07 -26.80
N ILE A 215 7.11 -3.40 -26.81
CA ILE A 215 8.23 -4.14 -26.20
C ILE A 215 9.55 -3.70 -26.86
N GLY A 216 10.55 -3.41 -26.03
CA GLY A 216 11.87 -2.95 -26.44
C GLY A 216 11.97 -1.46 -26.78
N LYS A 217 10.86 -0.73 -26.86
CA LYS A 217 10.84 0.70 -27.21
C LYS A 217 10.47 1.63 -26.07
N VAL A 218 9.95 1.10 -24.97
CA VAL A 218 9.58 1.90 -23.80
C VAL A 218 10.82 2.52 -23.16
N CYS A 219 10.82 3.83 -23.03
CA CYS A 219 11.79 4.58 -22.22
C CYS A 219 11.04 5.35 -21.12
N LEU A 220 11.50 5.20 -19.88
CA LEU A 220 10.91 5.74 -18.66
C LEU A 220 11.96 6.54 -17.88
N ARG A 221 11.50 7.32 -16.89
CA ARG A 221 12.39 8.00 -15.94
C ARG A 221 11.84 8.04 -14.53
N PHE A 222 12.72 7.82 -13.57
CA PHE A 222 12.53 8.25 -12.19
C PHE A 222 13.28 9.58 -12.01
N ALA A 223 12.53 10.65 -11.73
CA ALA A 223 13.05 12.01 -11.73
C ALA A 223 12.89 12.72 -10.37
N PRO A 224 13.67 12.34 -9.33
CA PRO A 224 13.62 13.03 -8.03
C PRO A 224 14.33 14.39 -8.05
N GLU A 225 13.77 15.36 -7.33
CA GLU A 225 14.47 16.60 -6.96
C GLU A 225 15.47 16.30 -5.83
N PRO A 226 16.75 16.69 -5.94
CA PRO A 226 17.79 16.40 -4.94
C PRO A 226 17.72 17.34 -3.73
N SER A 227 16.57 17.40 -3.07
CA SER A 227 16.30 18.30 -1.93
C SER A 227 15.91 17.58 -0.63
N GLY A 228 16.10 16.27 -0.57
CA GLY A 228 15.84 15.43 0.61
C GLY A 228 15.97 13.93 0.32
N TYR A 229 15.77 13.13 1.37
CA TYR A 229 15.89 11.68 1.33
C TYR A 229 14.66 11.01 0.68
N LEU A 230 14.85 9.82 0.08
CA LEU A 230 13.70 9.06 -0.44
C LEU A 230 12.87 8.51 0.72
N HIS A 231 11.57 8.51 0.51
CA HIS A 231 10.60 7.91 1.41
C HIS A 231 9.70 6.97 0.63
N ILE A 232 8.87 6.22 1.33
CA ILE A 232 8.01 5.19 0.75
C ILE A 232 7.17 5.69 -0.45
N GLY A 233 6.72 6.97 -0.42
CA GLY A 233 6.06 7.61 -1.56
C GLY A 233 6.92 7.70 -2.84
N HIS A 234 8.21 8.03 -2.71
CA HIS A 234 9.14 8.02 -3.84
C HIS A 234 9.50 6.59 -4.27
N ALA A 235 9.59 5.65 -3.32
CA ALA A 235 9.83 4.24 -3.62
C ALA A 235 8.73 3.68 -4.55
N LYS A 236 7.46 4.08 -4.36
CA LYS A 236 6.37 3.74 -5.31
C LYS A 236 6.70 4.22 -6.73
N ALA A 237 7.10 5.47 -6.90
CA ALA A 237 7.43 6.02 -8.21
C ALA A 237 8.63 5.29 -8.86
N ALA A 238 9.70 5.07 -8.10
CA ALA A 238 10.90 4.38 -8.59
C ALA A 238 10.61 2.93 -9.00
N LEU A 239 9.93 2.18 -8.15
CA LEU A 239 9.61 0.77 -8.39
C LEU A 239 8.56 0.58 -9.48
N LEU A 240 7.59 1.47 -9.65
CA LEU A 240 6.66 1.43 -10.78
C LEU A 240 7.38 1.67 -12.12
N ASN A 241 8.28 2.66 -12.17
CA ASN A 241 9.08 2.89 -13.37
C ASN A 241 9.96 1.67 -13.70
N GLN A 242 10.60 1.06 -12.70
CA GLN A 242 11.37 -0.17 -12.91
C GLN A 242 10.48 -1.34 -13.38
N TYR A 243 9.32 -1.52 -12.76
CA TYR A 243 8.38 -2.59 -13.12
C TYR A 243 7.99 -2.51 -14.60
N PHE A 244 7.61 -1.32 -15.08
CA PHE A 244 7.26 -1.16 -16.49
C PHE A 244 8.47 -1.26 -17.43
N ALA A 245 9.64 -0.75 -17.04
CA ALA A 245 10.86 -0.95 -17.81
C ALA A 245 11.17 -2.45 -17.99
N GLN A 246 11.05 -3.25 -16.93
CA GLN A 246 11.26 -4.70 -17.00
C GLN A 246 10.17 -5.41 -17.82
N ARG A 247 8.90 -5.07 -17.61
CA ARG A 247 7.76 -5.66 -18.31
C ARG A 247 7.84 -5.46 -19.82
N TYR A 248 8.21 -4.27 -20.25
CA TYR A 248 8.30 -3.92 -21.66
C TYR A 248 9.71 -4.06 -22.24
N GLN A 249 10.66 -4.68 -21.51
CA GLN A 249 12.06 -4.77 -21.92
C GLN A 249 12.64 -3.43 -22.38
N GLY A 250 12.20 -2.36 -21.71
CA GLY A 250 12.54 -0.99 -21.99
C GLY A 250 13.68 -0.47 -21.13
N GLU A 251 13.86 0.85 -21.17
CA GLU A 251 14.93 1.54 -20.47
C GLU A 251 14.37 2.44 -19.36
N LEU A 252 15.13 2.55 -18.27
CA LEU A 252 14.86 3.48 -17.18
C LEU A 252 16.03 4.46 -17.05
N ILE A 253 15.74 5.77 -17.07
CA ILE A 253 16.69 6.83 -16.77
C ILE A 253 16.49 7.30 -15.33
N LEU A 254 17.58 7.49 -14.59
CA LEU A 254 17.55 8.22 -13.33
C LEU A 254 17.92 9.67 -13.62
N ARG A 255 16.97 10.59 -13.46
CA ARG A 255 17.23 12.02 -13.70
C ARG A 255 17.14 12.81 -12.41
N PHE A 256 18.15 13.61 -12.10
CA PHE A 256 18.00 14.61 -11.06
C PHE A 256 17.33 15.85 -11.65
N ASP A 257 16.11 16.14 -11.21
CA ASP A 257 15.41 17.37 -11.58
C ASP A 257 15.91 18.51 -10.69
N ASP A 258 17.12 18.96 -11.01
CA ASP A 258 17.92 19.93 -10.26
C ASP A 258 17.79 21.34 -10.83
N THR A 259 16.60 21.92 -10.68
CA THR A 259 16.30 23.26 -11.20
C THR A 259 16.16 24.31 -10.11
N ASN A 260 16.36 23.95 -8.85
CA ASN A 260 16.17 24.82 -7.69
C ASN A 260 17.43 24.86 -6.80
N PRO A 261 18.39 25.75 -7.11
CA PRO A 261 19.69 25.76 -6.44
C PRO A 261 19.61 26.05 -4.92
N ALA A 262 18.51 26.65 -4.45
CA ALA A 262 18.34 27.01 -3.04
C ALA A 262 17.95 25.83 -2.13
N LYS A 263 17.52 24.69 -2.69
CA LYS A 263 17.05 23.54 -1.92
C LYS A 263 17.87 22.27 -2.14
N GLU A 264 18.77 22.30 -3.11
CA GLU A 264 19.44 21.13 -3.64
C GLU A 264 20.89 21.06 -3.15
N SER A 265 21.41 19.85 -2.98
CA SER A 265 22.80 19.64 -2.55
C SER A 265 23.38 18.35 -3.11
N SER A 266 24.71 18.30 -3.23
CA SER A 266 25.43 17.08 -3.64
C SER A 266 25.26 15.95 -2.63
N GLU A 267 25.13 16.25 -1.34
CA GLU A 267 24.81 15.26 -0.30
C GLU A 267 23.48 14.55 -0.58
N PHE A 268 22.45 15.28 -1.03
CA PHE A 268 21.17 14.66 -1.38
C PHE A 268 21.28 13.79 -2.63
N VAL A 269 22.07 14.19 -3.62
CA VAL A 269 22.35 13.37 -4.82
C VAL A 269 22.98 12.03 -4.43
N GLU A 270 24.02 12.06 -3.60
CA GLU A 270 24.71 10.85 -3.13
C GLU A 270 23.78 9.93 -2.34
N ASN A 271 22.98 10.48 -1.42
CA ASN A 271 22.00 9.71 -0.66
C ASN A 271 20.89 9.13 -1.54
N LEU A 272 20.42 9.88 -2.53
CA LEU A 272 19.42 9.42 -3.49
C LEU A 272 19.94 8.23 -4.30
N LEU A 273 21.19 8.26 -4.76
CA LEU A 273 21.82 7.15 -5.46
C LEU A 273 21.88 5.89 -4.56
N LYS A 274 22.27 6.06 -3.30
CA LYS A 274 22.28 4.97 -2.31
C LYS A 274 20.89 4.39 -2.05
N ASP A 275 19.86 5.23 -1.97
CA ASP A 275 18.47 4.77 -1.78
C ASP A 275 17.95 4.03 -3.02
N VAL A 276 18.27 4.51 -4.23
CA VAL A 276 17.92 3.85 -5.51
C VAL A 276 18.61 2.48 -5.61
N GLU A 277 19.89 2.39 -5.22
CA GLU A 277 20.61 1.12 -5.13
C GLU A 277 19.99 0.19 -4.09
N THR A 278 19.65 0.71 -2.91
CA THR A 278 18.98 -0.05 -1.84
C THR A 278 17.64 -0.61 -2.30
N LEU A 279 16.88 0.13 -3.12
CA LEU A 279 15.63 -0.35 -3.73
C LEU A 279 15.85 -1.37 -4.86
N GLY A 280 17.09 -1.61 -5.28
CA GLY A 280 17.41 -2.50 -6.39
C GLY A 280 16.97 -1.95 -7.75
N VAL A 281 16.83 -0.64 -7.87
CA VAL A 281 16.38 0.03 -9.10
C VAL A 281 17.52 0.11 -10.10
N LYS A 282 17.36 -0.64 -11.20
CA LYS A 282 18.30 -0.63 -12.31
C LYS A 282 17.92 0.46 -13.31
N TYR A 283 18.88 1.30 -13.66
CA TYR A 283 18.75 2.37 -14.65
C TYR A 283 19.89 2.30 -15.66
N LYS A 284 19.67 2.83 -16.86
CA LYS A 284 20.64 2.85 -17.97
C LYS A 284 21.71 3.92 -17.79
N LYS A 285 21.30 5.10 -17.35
CA LYS A 285 22.18 6.26 -17.15
C LYS A 285 21.60 7.22 -16.11
N VAL A 286 22.49 8.02 -15.54
CA VAL A 286 22.14 9.17 -14.71
C VAL A 286 22.21 10.44 -15.57
N THR A 287 21.20 11.30 -15.49
CA THR A 287 21.19 12.60 -16.15
C THR A 287 20.78 13.70 -15.16
N HIS A 288 21.05 14.96 -15.52
CA HIS A 288 20.62 16.11 -14.74
C HIS A 288 19.87 17.08 -15.63
N THR A 289 18.77 17.64 -15.14
CA THR A 289 18.01 18.64 -15.92
C THR A 289 18.85 19.88 -16.24
N SER A 290 19.77 20.23 -15.36
CA SER A 290 20.74 21.31 -15.58
C SER A 290 21.78 21.04 -16.67
N ASP A 291 21.93 19.80 -17.17
CA ASP A 291 22.72 19.53 -18.39
C ASP A 291 22.08 20.19 -19.64
N TYR A 292 20.79 20.52 -19.57
CA TYR A 292 20.00 21.07 -20.68
C TYR A 292 19.72 22.57 -20.56
N PHE A 293 20.30 23.28 -19.57
CA PHE A 293 20.01 24.70 -19.35
C PHE A 293 20.34 25.59 -20.55
N ASP A 294 21.47 25.34 -21.23
CA ASP A 294 21.83 26.10 -22.42
C ASP A 294 20.78 25.94 -23.55
N GLU A 295 20.20 24.76 -23.71
CA GLU A 295 19.13 24.55 -24.70
C GLU A 295 17.78 25.14 -24.25
N LEU A 296 17.41 24.96 -22.98
CA LEU A 296 16.19 25.51 -22.41
C LEU A 296 16.16 27.04 -22.51
N MET A 297 17.31 27.71 -22.31
CA MET A 297 17.43 29.16 -22.49
C MET A 297 17.24 29.57 -23.95
N LYS A 298 17.84 28.85 -24.91
CA LYS A 298 17.62 29.12 -26.35
C LYS A 298 16.14 28.97 -26.72
N LYS A 299 15.49 27.93 -26.20
CA LYS A 299 14.05 27.69 -26.40
C LYS A 299 13.19 28.80 -25.79
N ALA A 300 13.54 29.28 -24.60
CA ALA A 300 12.87 30.44 -24.00
C ALA A 300 12.99 31.69 -24.88
N GLU A 301 14.17 31.97 -25.44
CA GLU A 301 14.36 33.08 -26.39
C GLU A 301 13.56 32.92 -27.69
N GLU A 302 13.49 31.70 -28.23
CA GLU A 302 12.64 31.40 -29.40
C GLU A 302 11.17 31.71 -29.11
N LEU A 303 10.66 31.30 -27.94
CA LEU A 303 9.29 31.59 -27.53
C LEU A 303 9.03 33.10 -27.35
N ILE A 304 9.98 33.85 -26.78
CA ILE A 304 9.88 35.32 -26.70
C ILE A 304 9.77 35.92 -28.10
N ARG A 305 10.62 35.49 -29.04
CA ARG A 305 10.63 35.99 -30.44
C ARG A 305 9.34 35.66 -31.19
N GLN A 306 8.73 34.52 -30.90
CA GLN A 306 7.43 34.11 -31.45
C GLN A 306 6.24 34.80 -30.78
N GLY A 307 6.46 35.63 -29.76
CA GLY A 307 5.39 36.25 -28.98
C GLY A 307 4.63 35.27 -28.09
N LYS A 308 5.19 34.08 -27.84
CA LYS A 308 4.62 33.01 -27.00
C LYS A 308 5.12 33.04 -25.55
N ALA A 309 6.02 33.97 -25.22
CA ALA A 309 6.46 34.23 -23.85
C ALA A 309 6.78 35.72 -23.67
N TYR A 310 6.68 36.22 -22.44
CA TYR A 310 6.96 37.61 -22.09
C TYR A 310 7.57 37.70 -20.70
N ILE A 311 8.30 38.79 -20.44
CA ILE A 311 8.89 39.08 -19.14
C ILE A 311 7.90 39.88 -18.30
N ASP A 312 7.69 39.44 -17.07
CA ASP A 312 6.74 40.01 -16.14
C ASP A 312 7.46 40.44 -14.86
N ASP A 313 7.24 41.69 -14.45
CA ASP A 313 7.75 42.29 -13.22
C ASP A 313 6.67 42.47 -12.16
N THR A 314 5.47 41.93 -12.39
CA THR A 314 4.35 42.02 -11.45
C THR A 314 4.71 41.31 -10.14
N PRO A 315 4.51 41.97 -8.98
CA PRO A 315 4.78 41.35 -7.68
C PRO A 315 4.07 40.01 -7.52
N ARG A 316 4.72 39.03 -6.87
CA ARG A 316 4.25 37.64 -6.80
C ARG A 316 2.80 37.49 -6.31
N GLU A 317 2.42 38.21 -5.26
CA GLU A 317 1.06 38.13 -4.70
C GLU A 317 0.01 38.67 -5.66
N GLN A 318 0.32 39.78 -6.32
CA GLN A 318 -0.53 40.37 -7.35
C GLN A 318 -0.65 39.45 -8.55
N MET A 319 0.46 38.90 -9.05
CA MET A 319 0.48 37.94 -10.15
C MET A 319 -0.37 36.70 -9.83
N GLN A 320 -0.32 36.21 -8.58
CA GLN A 320 -1.15 35.09 -8.15
C GLN A 320 -2.64 35.46 -8.21
N LYS A 321 -3.02 36.63 -7.71
CA LYS A 321 -4.40 37.12 -7.77
C LYS A 321 -4.88 37.28 -9.22
N GLU A 322 -4.12 37.97 -10.05
CA GLU A 322 -4.41 38.17 -11.47
C GLU A 322 -4.61 36.84 -12.19
N ARG A 323 -3.76 35.84 -11.95
CA ARG A 323 -3.94 34.48 -12.51
C ARG A 323 -5.22 33.81 -12.04
N MET A 324 -5.59 33.96 -10.77
CA MET A 324 -6.82 33.37 -10.23
C MET A 324 -8.08 34.02 -10.82
N ASP A 325 -8.02 35.33 -11.07
CA ASP A 325 -9.10 36.14 -11.62
C ASP A 325 -9.11 36.18 -13.16
N GLY A 326 -8.09 35.62 -13.82
CA GLY A 326 -7.96 35.60 -15.28
C GLY A 326 -7.54 36.95 -15.89
N ILE A 327 -6.99 37.85 -15.08
CA ILE A 327 -6.59 39.20 -15.49
C ILE A 327 -5.21 39.15 -16.15
N GLU A 328 -5.10 39.69 -17.36
CA GLU A 328 -3.81 39.79 -18.05
C GLU A 328 -2.86 40.74 -17.31
N SER A 329 -1.59 40.34 -17.18
CA SER A 329 -0.55 41.23 -16.66
C SER A 329 -0.37 42.44 -17.57
N LYS A 330 -0.07 43.60 -16.98
CA LYS A 330 0.33 44.81 -17.71
C LYS A 330 1.50 44.57 -18.68
N CYS A 331 2.35 43.59 -18.38
CA CYS A 331 3.54 43.25 -19.18
C CYS A 331 3.24 42.27 -20.34
N ARG A 332 2.04 41.67 -20.39
CA ARG A 332 1.69 40.59 -21.33
C ARG A 332 1.79 40.98 -22.80
N ASN A 333 1.58 42.26 -23.09
CA ASN A 333 1.59 42.83 -24.43
C ASN A 333 2.83 43.70 -24.72
N ASN A 334 3.89 43.54 -23.91
CA ASN A 334 5.20 44.10 -24.24
C ASN A 334 5.66 43.61 -25.63
N ASN A 335 6.31 44.48 -26.38
CA ASN A 335 6.90 44.09 -27.66
C ASN A 335 8.10 43.14 -27.47
N VAL A 336 8.53 42.48 -28.54
CA VAL A 336 9.60 41.47 -28.50
C VAL A 336 10.93 42.09 -28.04
N GLU A 337 11.26 43.31 -28.47
CA GLU A 337 12.53 43.97 -28.14
C GLU A 337 12.64 44.27 -26.64
N GLU A 338 11.56 44.77 -26.03
CA GLU A 338 11.50 45.05 -24.60
C GLU A 338 11.63 43.76 -23.77
N ASN A 339 10.93 42.70 -24.18
CA ASN A 339 11.07 41.40 -23.54
C ASN A 339 12.50 40.85 -23.64
N LEU A 340 13.15 40.96 -24.79
CA LEU A 340 14.55 40.52 -24.96
C LEU A 340 15.53 41.37 -24.15
N LYS A 341 15.25 42.67 -23.96
CA LYS A 341 16.04 43.54 -23.08
C LYS A 341 15.93 43.10 -21.62
N LEU A 342 14.71 42.91 -21.12
CA LEU A 342 14.50 42.44 -19.75
C LEU A 342 15.01 41.00 -19.53
N TRP A 343 14.95 40.15 -20.54
CA TRP A 343 15.55 38.81 -20.50
C TRP A 343 17.06 38.86 -20.30
N LYS A 344 17.77 39.78 -20.96
CA LYS A 344 19.21 39.99 -20.73
C LYS A 344 19.50 40.45 -19.30
N GLU A 345 18.68 41.35 -18.75
CA GLU A 345 18.77 41.78 -17.35
C GLU A 345 18.61 40.59 -16.39
N MET A 346 17.67 39.68 -16.68
CA MET A 346 17.52 38.44 -15.91
C MET A 346 18.75 37.54 -16.01
N ILE A 347 19.28 37.28 -17.22
CA ILE A 347 20.47 36.43 -17.42
C ILE A 347 21.66 36.90 -16.58
N VAL A 348 21.95 38.21 -16.61
CA VAL A 348 23.07 38.77 -15.84
C VAL A 348 22.78 38.90 -14.34
N GLY A 349 21.53 38.69 -13.92
CA GLY A 349 21.11 38.79 -12.52
C GLY A 349 21.14 40.21 -11.97
N SER A 350 20.85 41.22 -12.79
CA SER A 350 20.83 42.62 -12.34
C SER A 350 19.72 42.87 -11.32
N GLU A 351 19.78 44.01 -10.61
CA GLU A 351 18.70 44.42 -9.69
C GLU A 351 17.33 44.44 -10.38
N ARG A 352 17.31 44.85 -11.66
CA ARG A 352 16.11 44.80 -12.48
C ARG A 352 15.70 43.36 -12.82
N GLY A 353 16.65 42.53 -13.24
CA GLY A 353 16.40 41.12 -13.56
C GLY A 353 15.86 40.30 -12.38
N LEU A 354 16.29 40.61 -11.16
CA LEU A 354 15.82 39.96 -9.92
C LEU A 354 14.34 40.20 -9.62
N GLN A 355 13.76 41.29 -10.15
CA GLN A 355 12.34 41.60 -10.03
C GLN A 355 11.48 40.91 -11.10
N CYS A 356 12.11 40.29 -12.09
CA CYS A 356 11.46 39.76 -13.28
C CYS A 356 11.36 38.22 -13.27
N CYS A 357 10.36 37.73 -13.99
CA CYS A 357 10.25 36.32 -14.37
C CYS A 357 9.82 36.19 -15.83
N LEU A 358 10.13 35.07 -16.47
CA LEU A 358 9.59 34.75 -17.79
C LEU A 358 8.29 33.99 -17.61
N ARG A 359 7.23 34.38 -18.32
CA ARG A 359 5.94 33.69 -18.35
C ARG A 359 5.62 33.22 -19.76
N GLY A 360 5.01 32.05 -19.87
CA GLY A 360 4.37 31.62 -21.11
C GLY A 360 3.16 32.51 -21.41
N LYS A 361 2.92 32.80 -22.68
CA LYS A 361 1.73 33.51 -23.17
C LYS A 361 0.74 32.46 -23.68
N LEU A 362 -0.06 31.93 -22.76
CA LEU A 362 -1.06 30.90 -23.01
C LEU A 362 -2.45 31.55 -22.99
N ASP A 363 -3.41 30.99 -22.25
CA ASP A 363 -4.77 31.52 -22.15
C ASP A 363 -5.11 31.88 -20.70
N MET A 364 -5.29 33.18 -20.44
CA MET A 364 -5.65 33.70 -19.12
C MET A 364 -7.11 33.40 -18.74
N GLN A 365 -7.97 33.11 -19.72
CA GLN A 365 -9.38 32.78 -19.50
C GLN A 365 -9.64 31.27 -19.39
N ASP A 366 -8.61 30.44 -19.57
CA ASP A 366 -8.75 28.98 -19.52
C ASP A 366 -9.33 28.53 -18.16
N PRO A 367 -10.32 27.62 -18.15
CA PRO A 367 -10.85 27.06 -16.91
C PRO A 367 -9.77 26.32 -16.09
N ASN A 368 -8.78 25.73 -16.75
CA ASN A 368 -7.61 25.15 -16.11
C ASN A 368 -6.57 26.23 -15.81
N LYS A 369 -6.48 26.59 -14.52
CA LYS A 369 -5.57 27.63 -14.01
C LYS A 369 -4.08 27.36 -14.27
N SER A 370 -3.68 26.13 -14.56
CA SER A 370 -2.29 25.81 -14.93
C SER A 370 -1.90 26.38 -16.30
N LEU A 371 -2.88 26.59 -17.19
CA LEU A 371 -2.71 27.19 -18.52
C LEU A 371 -2.75 28.71 -18.51
N ARG A 372 -2.99 29.34 -17.35
CA ARG A 372 -3.01 30.80 -17.21
C ARG A 372 -1.61 31.36 -17.03
N ASP A 373 -0.96 31.65 -18.16
CA ASP A 373 0.37 32.23 -18.30
C ASP A 373 1.35 31.78 -17.19
N PRO A 374 1.74 30.49 -17.16
CA PRO A 374 2.60 29.96 -16.13
C PRO A 374 4.02 30.53 -16.20
N VAL A 375 4.71 30.57 -15.07
CA VAL A 375 6.12 31.00 -15.00
C VAL A 375 7.04 29.92 -15.56
N TYR A 376 7.87 30.29 -16.54
CA TYR A 376 8.87 29.42 -17.17
C TYR A 376 10.27 29.58 -16.58
N TYR A 377 10.69 30.81 -16.25
CA TYR A 377 11.99 31.07 -15.63
C TYR A 377 11.87 32.05 -14.47
N ARG A 378 12.76 31.91 -13.49
CA ARG A 378 12.92 32.83 -12.37
C ARG A 378 14.37 33.23 -12.23
N CYS A 379 14.61 34.46 -11.79
CA CYS A 379 15.94 34.91 -11.40
C CYS A 379 16.22 34.49 -9.95
N ASN A 380 17.37 33.86 -9.71
CA ASN A 380 17.86 33.45 -8.40
C ASN A 380 19.40 33.47 -8.41
N PRO A 381 20.07 34.33 -7.65
CA PRO A 381 21.54 34.45 -7.67
C PRO A 381 22.25 33.34 -6.88
N VAL A 382 21.52 32.43 -6.23
CA VAL A 382 22.10 31.32 -5.47
C VAL A 382 22.86 30.37 -6.43
N PRO A 383 24.15 30.05 -6.15
CA PRO A 383 24.92 29.10 -6.96
C PRO A 383 24.29 27.70 -6.99
N HIS A 384 24.33 27.06 -8.15
CA HIS A 384 23.86 25.68 -8.32
C HIS A 384 24.88 24.68 -7.77
N HIS A 385 24.40 23.63 -7.10
CA HIS A 385 25.28 22.64 -6.42
C HIS A 385 26.28 21.94 -7.36
N ARG A 386 25.92 21.69 -8.62
CA ARG A 386 26.80 21.05 -9.63
C ARG A 386 27.60 22.01 -10.52
N ILE A 387 27.01 23.14 -10.91
CA ILE A 387 27.54 24.01 -11.98
C ILE A 387 27.90 25.41 -11.49
N GLY A 388 27.82 25.64 -10.17
CA GLY A 388 28.21 26.89 -9.52
C GLY A 388 27.39 28.08 -10.00
N SER A 389 28.05 29.23 -10.15
CA SER A 389 27.43 30.51 -10.51
C SER A 389 27.31 30.75 -12.02
N LYS A 390 27.30 29.69 -12.85
CA LYS A 390 27.19 29.83 -14.32
C LYS A 390 25.90 30.54 -14.74
N TYR A 391 24.81 30.37 -13.99
CA TYR A 391 23.50 30.95 -14.30
C TYR A 391 22.92 31.69 -13.10
N ASN A 392 22.23 32.79 -13.39
CA ASN A 392 21.40 33.53 -12.43
C ASN A 392 19.90 33.29 -12.64
N ILE A 393 19.54 32.55 -13.69
CA ILE A 393 18.17 32.21 -14.02
C ILE A 393 18.01 30.70 -14.08
N TYR A 394 16.88 30.24 -13.56
CA TYR A 394 16.59 28.80 -13.48
C TYR A 394 15.20 28.52 -14.03
N PRO A 395 15.05 27.50 -14.88
CA PRO A 395 13.76 27.12 -15.40
C PRO A 395 12.90 26.51 -14.29
N THR A 396 11.59 26.69 -14.38
CA THR A 396 10.65 25.96 -13.54
C THR A 396 10.54 24.51 -14.01
N TYR A 397 10.16 23.61 -13.09
CA TYR A 397 9.87 22.22 -13.41
C TYR A 397 8.88 22.08 -14.57
N ASP A 398 7.82 22.90 -14.58
CA ASP A 398 6.78 22.82 -15.61
C ASP A 398 7.30 23.19 -17.01
N PHE A 399 8.33 24.04 -17.11
CA PHE A 399 8.95 24.40 -18.39
C PHE A 399 10.06 23.41 -18.80
N ALA A 400 10.92 23.01 -17.87
CA ALA A 400 12.06 22.14 -18.17
C ALA A 400 11.64 20.70 -18.46
N CYS A 401 10.78 20.13 -17.61
CA CYS A 401 10.45 18.70 -17.64
C CYS A 401 9.84 18.23 -18.97
N PRO A 402 8.91 18.95 -19.63
CA PRO A 402 8.37 18.54 -20.94
C PRO A 402 9.39 18.50 -22.06
N TYR A 403 10.35 19.44 -22.05
CA TYR A 403 11.42 19.50 -23.04
C TYR A 403 12.43 18.37 -22.84
N VAL A 404 12.91 18.20 -21.60
CA VAL A 404 13.94 17.21 -21.27
C VAL A 404 13.39 15.79 -21.43
N ASP A 405 12.15 15.52 -21.02
CA ASP A 405 11.50 14.23 -21.29
C ASP A 405 11.47 13.92 -22.80
N ALA A 406 11.17 14.92 -23.64
CA ALA A 406 11.13 14.75 -25.09
C ALA A 406 12.52 14.41 -25.66
N LEU A 407 13.55 15.18 -25.28
CA LEU A 407 14.94 14.97 -25.74
C LEU A 407 15.56 13.66 -25.27
N GLU A 408 15.28 13.24 -24.03
CA GLU A 408 15.83 12.00 -23.48
C GLU A 408 15.20 10.74 -24.06
N GLY A 409 14.21 10.88 -24.96
CA GLY A 409 13.52 9.74 -25.56
C GLY A 409 12.48 9.11 -24.65
N ILE A 410 12.13 9.73 -23.50
CA ILE A 410 11.06 9.27 -22.60
C ILE A 410 9.76 9.07 -23.37
N THR A 411 9.31 7.83 -23.48
CA THR A 411 8.03 7.49 -24.13
C THR A 411 6.86 7.72 -23.19
N HIS A 412 7.03 7.35 -21.92
CA HIS A 412 6.00 7.44 -20.90
C HIS A 412 6.54 8.11 -19.64
N ALA A 413 5.93 9.24 -19.32
CA ALA A 413 6.19 10.02 -18.14
C ALA A 413 5.24 9.59 -17.01
N LEU A 414 5.72 8.72 -16.12
CA LEU A 414 4.98 8.36 -14.90
C LEU A 414 5.00 9.51 -13.90
N ARG A 415 3.82 9.92 -13.42
CA ARG A 415 3.63 11.03 -12.46
C ARG A 415 2.51 10.72 -11.47
N SER A 416 2.55 11.33 -10.29
CA SER A 416 1.44 11.24 -9.35
C SER A 416 0.22 12.02 -9.85
N SER A 417 -0.99 11.54 -9.51
CA SER A 417 -2.26 12.16 -9.89
C SER A 417 -2.47 13.58 -9.32
N GLU A 418 -1.64 14.03 -8.36
CA GLU A 418 -1.64 15.41 -7.86
C GLU A 418 -1.20 16.44 -8.93
N TYR A 419 -0.59 15.98 -10.02
CA TYR A 419 -0.19 16.81 -11.15
C TYR A 419 -1.21 16.80 -12.30
N HIS A 420 -2.40 16.20 -12.12
CA HIS A 420 -3.37 16.00 -13.19
C HIS A 420 -3.69 17.26 -13.99
N ASP A 421 -4.00 18.35 -13.29
CA ASP A 421 -4.33 19.63 -13.93
C ASP A 421 -3.17 20.16 -14.79
N ARG A 422 -1.92 19.80 -14.47
CA ARG A 422 -0.72 20.22 -15.21
C ARG A 422 -0.42 19.39 -16.45
N ASN A 423 -1.15 18.31 -16.70
CA ASN A 423 -0.94 17.49 -17.91
C ASN A 423 -1.23 18.29 -19.18
N ALA A 424 -2.27 19.14 -19.16
CA ALA A 424 -2.59 20.03 -20.27
C ALA A 424 -1.46 21.06 -20.51
N GLN A 425 -0.95 21.66 -19.42
CA GLN A 425 0.20 22.56 -19.47
C GLN A 425 1.45 21.87 -20.04
N TYR A 426 1.74 20.64 -19.60
CA TYR A 426 2.86 19.86 -20.08
C TYR A 426 2.82 19.65 -21.61
N HIS A 427 1.67 19.21 -22.15
CA HIS A 427 1.52 19.00 -23.58
C HIS A 427 1.54 20.31 -24.38
N ARG A 428 0.93 21.38 -23.85
CA ARG A 428 0.96 22.69 -24.50
C ARG A 428 2.38 23.22 -24.63
N ILE A 429 3.20 23.04 -23.60
CA ILE A 429 4.63 23.41 -23.66
C ILE A 429 5.37 22.55 -24.69
N GLN A 430 5.10 21.25 -24.80
CA GLN A 430 5.71 20.42 -25.85
C GLN A 430 5.36 20.89 -27.26
N GLU A 431 4.10 21.25 -27.49
CA GLU A 431 3.63 21.81 -28.75
C GLU A 431 4.32 23.15 -29.07
N ASP A 432 4.35 24.07 -28.11
CA ASP A 432 4.98 25.38 -28.31
C ASP A 432 6.49 25.29 -28.55
N LEU A 433 7.15 24.31 -27.95
CA LEU A 433 8.58 24.01 -28.16
C LEU A 433 8.87 23.21 -29.44
N GLY A 434 7.82 22.70 -30.11
CA GLY A 434 7.96 21.88 -31.32
C GLY A 434 8.62 20.52 -31.08
N VAL A 435 8.47 19.94 -29.87
CA VAL A 435 9.06 18.65 -29.51
C VAL A 435 8.03 17.53 -29.55
N ARG A 436 8.49 16.28 -29.62
CA ARG A 436 7.61 15.11 -29.65
C ARG A 436 6.74 15.04 -28.38
N LYS A 437 5.51 14.57 -28.55
CA LYS A 437 4.59 14.30 -27.44
C LYS A 437 5.09 13.11 -26.62
N VAL A 438 5.03 13.23 -25.30
CA VAL A 438 5.35 12.15 -24.34
C VAL A 438 4.04 11.70 -23.68
N HIS A 439 3.78 10.41 -23.59
CA HIS A 439 2.57 9.91 -22.92
C HIS A 439 2.68 10.10 -21.41
N ILE A 440 1.65 10.65 -20.77
CA ILE A 440 1.62 10.76 -19.31
C ILE A 440 0.86 9.58 -18.74
N TYR A 441 1.46 8.91 -17.77
CA TYR A 441 0.82 7.85 -17.01
C TYR A 441 0.70 8.24 -15.55
N GLU A 442 -0.52 8.33 -15.04
CA GLU A 442 -0.79 8.81 -13.70
C GLU A 442 -0.98 7.67 -12.72
N PHE A 443 -0.40 7.79 -11.52
CA PHE A 443 -0.61 6.86 -10.42
C PHE A 443 -0.97 7.62 -9.13
N SER A 444 -1.72 7.00 -8.22
CA SER A 444 -2.00 7.63 -6.94
C SER A 444 -0.75 7.74 -6.06
N ARG A 445 -0.60 8.88 -5.39
CA ARG A 445 0.42 9.03 -4.34
C ARG A 445 0.18 8.03 -3.22
N LEU A 446 1.24 7.39 -2.73
CA LEU A 446 1.16 6.52 -1.57
C LEU A 446 1.11 7.36 -0.29
N ASN A 447 0.05 7.18 0.51
CA ASN A 447 -0.07 7.73 1.85
C ASN A 447 -0.24 6.57 2.84
N MET A 448 0.42 6.65 3.99
CA MET A 448 0.34 5.64 5.04
C MET A 448 -0.34 6.27 6.27
N VAL A 449 -1.15 5.49 6.99
CA VAL A 449 -1.66 5.90 8.30
C VAL A 449 -0.51 6.22 9.26
N TYR A 450 -0.76 7.12 10.22
CA TYR A 450 0.18 7.51 11.27
C TYR A 450 1.55 8.01 10.75
N THR A 451 1.58 8.49 9.51
CA THR A 451 2.83 8.81 8.80
C THR A 451 2.73 10.16 8.11
N LEU A 452 3.76 10.98 8.30
CA LEU A 452 3.92 12.25 7.60
C LEU A 452 5.00 12.08 6.52
N LEU A 453 4.65 12.36 5.26
CA LEU A 453 5.57 12.24 4.12
C LEU A 453 6.07 13.60 3.62
N SER A 454 5.60 14.71 4.19
CA SER A 454 6.06 16.03 3.75
C SER A 454 7.52 16.26 4.19
N LYS A 455 8.36 16.77 3.27
CA LYS A 455 9.77 17.07 3.54
C LYS A 455 9.92 18.02 4.75
N ARG A 456 9.01 18.99 4.90
CA ARG A 456 8.99 19.93 6.03
C ARG A 456 8.80 19.23 7.36
N ASN A 457 7.84 18.30 7.46
CA ASN A 457 7.56 17.62 8.73
C ASN A 457 8.68 16.65 9.08
N LEU A 458 9.19 15.89 8.11
CA LEU A 458 10.31 14.97 8.34
C LEU A 458 11.58 15.70 8.81
N ARG A 459 11.92 16.83 8.16
CA ARG A 459 13.05 17.67 8.58
C ARG A 459 12.89 18.17 10.02
N TRP A 460 11.69 18.59 10.39
CA TRP A 460 11.40 19.06 11.76
C TRP A 460 11.70 17.98 12.82
N PHE A 461 11.33 16.72 12.58
CA PHE A 461 11.62 15.62 13.53
C PHE A 461 13.12 15.41 13.74
N VAL A 462 13.93 15.55 12.67
CA VAL A 462 15.39 15.42 12.73
C VAL A 462 16.00 16.61 13.47
N GLU A 463 15.65 17.84 13.07
CA GLU A 463 16.20 19.07 13.64
C GLU A 463 15.86 19.25 15.13
N ASN A 464 14.72 18.72 15.58
CA ASN A 464 14.29 18.79 16.98
C ASN A 464 14.67 17.54 17.81
N GLY A 465 15.53 16.67 17.28
CA GLY A 465 16.04 15.49 18.00
C GLY A 465 14.94 14.52 18.44
N LYS A 466 13.81 14.48 17.73
CA LYS A 466 12.73 13.52 18.00
C LYS A 466 12.99 12.16 17.38
N VAL A 467 13.95 12.09 16.45
CA VAL A 467 14.50 10.88 15.86
C VAL A 467 16.03 10.95 15.80
N ASP A 468 16.67 9.80 15.60
CA ASP A 468 18.13 9.68 15.58
C ASP A 468 18.75 10.25 14.28
N GLY A 469 17.96 10.32 13.19
CA GLY A 469 18.39 10.77 11.88
C GLY A 469 17.42 10.37 10.76
N TRP A 470 17.85 10.53 9.51
CA TRP A 470 17.03 10.16 8.34
C TRP A 470 16.88 8.67 8.13
N ASP A 471 17.76 7.85 8.71
CA ASP A 471 17.72 6.39 8.69
C ASP A 471 17.03 5.80 9.92
N ASP A 472 16.41 6.63 10.77
CA ASP A 472 15.70 6.16 11.97
C ASP A 472 14.62 5.12 11.61
N PRO A 473 14.54 3.98 12.31
CA PRO A 473 13.54 2.94 12.02
C PRO A 473 12.08 3.40 12.07
N ARG A 474 11.78 4.50 12.77
CA ARG A 474 10.44 5.11 12.84
C ARG A 474 10.11 5.95 11.61
N PHE A 475 11.12 6.34 10.82
CA PHE A 475 10.93 7.16 9.64
C PHE A 475 10.40 6.36 8.45
N PRO A 476 9.54 6.98 7.61
CA PRO A 476 9.06 6.37 6.37
C PRO A 476 10.08 6.48 5.22
N THR A 477 11.33 6.85 5.52
CA THR A 477 12.43 6.90 4.55
C THR A 477 12.79 5.50 4.08
N VAL A 478 13.37 5.37 2.89
CA VAL A 478 13.85 4.07 2.38
C VAL A 478 14.86 3.46 3.37
N GLN A 479 15.80 4.27 3.86
CA GLN A 479 16.80 3.83 4.84
C GLN A 479 16.16 3.42 6.16
N GLY A 480 15.19 4.19 6.68
CA GLY A 480 14.48 3.90 7.92
C GLY A 480 13.71 2.59 7.88
N ILE A 481 12.87 2.38 6.86
CA ILE A 481 12.05 1.16 6.77
C ILE A 481 12.92 -0.09 6.55
N VAL A 482 14.02 0.02 5.77
CA VAL A 482 14.97 -1.08 5.58
C VAL A 482 15.76 -1.36 6.86
N ARG A 483 16.21 -0.33 7.58
CA ARG A 483 16.86 -0.47 8.89
C ARG A 483 15.93 -1.07 9.93
N ARG A 484 14.63 -0.80 9.87
CA ARG A 484 13.61 -1.46 10.70
C ARG A 484 13.43 -2.95 10.36
N GLY A 485 13.86 -3.41 9.19
CA GLY A 485 13.79 -4.81 8.77
C GLY A 485 12.78 -5.11 7.66
N LEU A 486 12.30 -4.08 6.94
CA LEU A 486 11.50 -4.28 5.74
C LEU A 486 12.37 -4.83 4.59
N LYS A 487 11.92 -5.91 3.97
CA LYS A 487 12.49 -6.45 2.74
C LYS A 487 11.97 -5.68 1.53
N ILE A 488 12.85 -5.39 0.58
CA ILE A 488 12.50 -4.63 -0.63
C ILE A 488 11.47 -5.39 -1.47
N GLU A 489 11.59 -6.71 -1.50
CA GLU A 489 10.65 -7.61 -2.15
C GLU A 489 9.23 -7.44 -1.59
N ALA A 490 9.09 -7.22 -0.28
CA ALA A 490 7.81 -6.94 0.36
C ALA A 490 7.23 -5.60 -0.10
N LEU A 491 8.08 -4.58 -0.20
CA LEU A 491 7.69 -3.25 -0.67
C LEU A 491 7.27 -3.27 -2.15
N VAL A 492 8.01 -3.98 -3.00
CA VAL A 492 7.66 -4.20 -4.41
C VAL A 492 6.30 -4.88 -4.53
N GLN A 493 6.10 -6.01 -3.83
CA GLN A 493 4.81 -6.71 -3.85
C GLN A 493 3.67 -5.79 -3.37
N PHE A 494 3.89 -5.04 -2.30
CA PHE A 494 2.90 -4.11 -1.75
C PHE A 494 2.53 -2.99 -2.73
N ILE A 495 3.48 -2.46 -3.49
CA ILE A 495 3.24 -1.44 -4.53
C ILE A 495 2.49 -2.04 -5.72
N LEU A 496 2.89 -3.22 -6.19
CA LEU A 496 2.25 -3.89 -7.32
C LEU A 496 0.81 -4.32 -7.01
N GLU A 497 0.52 -4.76 -5.77
CA GLU A 497 -0.84 -5.10 -5.32
C GLU A 497 -1.81 -3.89 -5.36
N GLN A 498 -1.30 -2.66 -5.30
CA GLN A 498 -2.14 -1.46 -5.41
C GLN A 498 -2.51 -1.16 -6.86
N GLY A 499 -1.75 -1.70 -7.83
CA GLY A 499 -1.84 -1.35 -9.23
C GLY A 499 -1.62 0.14 -9.49
N ALA A 500 -1.98 0.57 -10.70
CA ALA A 500 -1.96 1.97 -11.11
C ALA A 500 -3.29 2.70 -10.83
N SER A 501 -3.96 2.33 -9.75
CA SER A 501 -5.16 3.07 -9.35
C SER A 501 -4.82 4.55 -9.19
N LYS A 502 -5.69 5.43 -9.72
CA LYS A 502 -5.59 6.88 -9.54
C LYS A 502 -6.16 7.34 -8.19
N ASN A 503 -6.86 6.46 -7.48
CA ASN A 503 -7.52 6.79 -6.22
C ASN A 503 -6.50 6.97 -5.09
N LEU A 504 -6.62 8.11 -4.40
CA LEU A 504 -5.87 8.43 -3.19
C LEU A 504 -6.37 7.53 -2.05
N ASN A 505 -5.63 6.45 -1.80
CA ASN A 505 -5.93 5.51 -0.74
C ASN A 505 -4.95 5.70 0.41
N LEU A 506 -5.49 5.80 1.63
CA LEU A 506 -4.71 5.79 2.86
C LEU A 506 -4.43 4.33 3.23
N MET A 507 -3.15 3.95 3.25
CA MET A 507 -2.74 2.57 3.42
C MET A 507 -2.34 2.25 4.86
N GLU A 508 -2.64 1.04 5.30
CA GLU A 508 -2.31 0.52 6.62
C GLU A 508 -0.92 -0.16 6.62
N TRP A 509 -0.08 0.16 7.61
CA TRP A 509 1.24 -0.46 7.76
C TRP A 509 1.16 -1.98 7.97
N ASP A 510 0.11 -2.44 8.65
CA ASP A 510 -0.13 -3.86 8.95
C ASP A 510 -0.12 -4.73 7.69
N LYS A 511 -0.63 -4.21 6.57
CA LYS A 511 -0.64 -4.93 5.30
C LYS A 511 0.79 -5.14 4.78
N LEU A 512 1.60 -4.07 4.78
CA LEU A 512 3.00 -4.13 4.34
C LEU A 512 3.82 -5.07 5.23
N TRP A 513 3.65 -4.99 6.55
CA TRP A 513 4.35 -5.87 7.49
C TRP A 513 3.89 -7.33 7.41
N THR A 514 2.61 -7.57 7.10
CA THR A 514 2.11 -8.93 6.83
C THR A 514 2.78 -9.54 5.60
N ILE A 515 2.96 -8.75 4.52
CA ILE A 515 3.70 -9.20 3.33
C ILE A 515 5.17 -9.48 3.70
N ASN A 516 5.80 -8.58 4.45
CA ASN A 516 7.18 -8.74 4.91
C ASN A 516 7.36 -10.03 5.71
N LYS A 517 6.46 -10.30 6.66
CA LYS A 517 6.44 -11.53 7.47
C LYS A 517 6.39 -12.79 6.61
N LYS A 518 5.56 -12.83 5.56
CA LYS A 518 5.47 -13.97 4.65
C LYS A 518 6.79 -14.27 3.92
N ILE A 519 7.64 -13.26 3.75
CA ILE A 519 8.96 -13.39 3.13
C ILE A 519 10.00 -13.84 4.16
N ILE A 520 10.00 -13.26 5.37
CA ILE A 520 11.04 -13.55 6.36
C ILE A 520 10.80 -14.84 7.16
N ASP A 521 9.56 -15.15 7.57
CA ASP A 521 9.26 -16.28 8.46
C ASP A 521 9.75 -17.64 7.93
N PRO A 522 9.57 -17.98 6.63
CA PRO A 522 10.00 -19.28 6.12
C PRO A 522 11.51 -19.55 6.18
N VAL A 523 12.34 -18.49 6.31
CA VAL A 523 13.82 -18.59 6.20
C VAL A 523 14.56 -18.15 7.46
N CYS A 524 13.90 -17.44 8.37
CA CYS A 524 14.53 -16.71 9.47
C CYS A 524 15.08 -17.59 10.62
N PRO A 525 16.35 -17.58 11.03
CA PRO A 525 16.83 -18.43 12.14
C PRO A 525 16.09 -18.18 13.47
N ARG A 526 15.82 -19.25 14.25
CA ARG A 526 15.10 -19.20 15.53
C ARG A 526 16.07 -19.20 16.70
N HIS A 527 15.92 -18.19 17.54
CA HIS A 527 16.70 -17.97 18.75
C HIS A 527 15.77 -17.81 19.95
N THR A 528 16.35 -17.93 21.13
CA THR A 528 15.64 -17.79 22.40
C THR A 528 16.21 -16.62 23.19
N ALA A 529 15.32 -15.84 23.78
CA ALA A 529 15.68 -14.80 24.73
C ALA A 529 14.68 -14.78 25.89
N VAL A 530 15.13 -14.40 27.07
CA VAL A 530 14.32 -14.22 28.29
C VAL A 530 14.51 -12.79 28.79
N ILE A 531 13.44 -12.10 29.17
CA ILE A 531 13.53 -10.73 29.71
C ILE A 531 14.31 -10.74 31.02
N GLU A 532 15.33 -9.90 31.14
CA GLU A 532 16.32 -10.01 32.22
C GLU A 532 15.71 -9.82 33.61
N GLU A 533 14.92 -8.76 33.79
CA GLU A 533 14.24 -8.43 35.05
C GLU A 533 13.02 -9.31 35.33
N ARG A 534 12.54 -10.04 34.32
CA ARG A 534 11.36 -10.90 34.37
C ARG A 534 11.70 -12.34 34.01
N ARG A 535 12.86 -12.81 34.47
CA ARG A 535 13.27 -14.22 34.37
C ARG A 535 12.86 -14.99 35.63
N VAL A 536 12.43 -16.23 35.46
CA VAL A 536 12.12 -17.17 36.54
C VAL A 536 12.99 -18.41 36.37
N LEU A 537 13.56 -18.87 37.48
CA LEU A 537 14.38 -20.08 37.47
C LEU A 537 13.48 -21.33 37.54
N LEU A 538 13.72 -22.31 36.67
CA LEU A 538 13.18 -23.66 36.80
C LEU A 538 14.31 -24.65 37.09
N THR A 539 14.23 -25.31 38.24
CA THR A 539 15.17 -26.35 38.67
C THR A 539 14.58 -27.73 38.38
N LEU A 540 15.23 -28.50 37.49
CA LEU A 540 14.84 -29.86 37.14
C LEU A 540 15.52 -30.85 38.10
N THR A 541 14.74 -31.48 38.97
CA THR A 541 15.25 -32.39 40.02
C THR A 541 16.03 -33.59 39.47
N ASP A 542 15.61 -34.10 38.31
CA ASP A 542 16.20 -35.20 37.53
C ASP A 542 16.92 -34.72 36.26
N GLY A 543 17.23 -33.42 36.19
CA GLY A 543 18.02 -32.85 35.10
C GLY A 543 19.48 -33.35 35.08
N PRO A 544 20.25 -33.05 34.03
CA PRO A 544 21.63 -33.52 33.90
C PRO A 544 22.54 -32.92 34.99
N GLU A 545 23.25 -33.79 35.71
CA GLU A 545 24.21 -33.39 36.75
C GLU A 545 25.42 -32.63 36.17
N THR A 546 25.91 -33.05 34.99
CA THR A 546 26.92 -32.30 34.23
C THR A 546 26.28 -31.70 32.98
N PRO A 547 26.42 -30.37 32.75
CA PRO A 547 25.94 -29.74 31.53
C PRO A 547 26.49 -30.43 30.26
N PHE A 548 25.65 -30.61 29.25
CA PHE A 548 26.06 -31.12 27.95
C PHE A 548 25.46 -30.29 26.81
N VAL A 549 26.04 -30.39 25.61
CA VAL A 549 25.63 -29.63 24.43
C VAL A 549 25.05 -30.56 23.38
N ARG A 550 23.97 -30.14 22.71
CA ARG A 550 23.50 -30.75 21.46
C ARG A 550 23.48 -29.73 20.35
N ILE A 551 23.77 -30.19 19.14
CA ILE A 551 23.59 -29.40 17.93
C ILE A 551 22.18 -29.66 17.41
N ILE A 552 21.41 -28.58 17.24
CA ILE A 552 20.03 -28.64 16.74
C ILE A 552 19.83 -27.61 15.62
N PRO A 553 18.89 -27.83 14.69
CA PRO A 553 18.61 -26.86 13.63
C PRO A 553 18.12 -25.52 14.19
N ARG A 554 18.58 -24.39 13.61
CA ARG A 554 18.01 -23.07 13.88
C ARG A 554 16.63 -22.89 13.26
N HIS A 555 16.29 -23.67 12.24
CA HIS A 555 14.92 -23.73 11.74
C HIS A 555 14.58 -25.15 11.27
N LYS A 556 13.60 -25.77 11.94
CA LYS A 556 13.12 -27.13 11.66
C LYS A 556 12.65 -27.39 10.23
N LYS A 557 12.29 -26.35 9.47
CA LYS A 557 11.76 -26.46 8.10
C LYS A 557 12.68 -25.84 7.04
N HIS A 558 13.80 -25.24 7.44
CA HIS A 558 14.73 -24.58 6.53
C HIS A 558 16.16 -24.86 6.94
N GLU A 559 16.77 -25.82 6.25
CA GLU A 559 18.16 -26.23 6.46
C GLU A 559 19.14 -25.07 6.26
N GLY A 560 18.83 -24.14 5.35
CA GLY A 560 19.65 -22.94 5.09
C GLY A 560 19.82 -21.99 6.28
N ALA A 561 19.01 -22.13 7.33
CA ALA A 561 19.20 -21.38 8.58
C ALA A 561 20.39 -21.89 9.41
N GLY A 562 20.93 -23.07 9.08
CA GLY A 562 22.03 -23.71 9.79
C GLY A 562 21.63 -24.27 11.15
N GLU A 563 22.64 -24.54 11.97
CA GLU A 563 22.50 -25.20 13.28
C GLU A 563 22.95 -24.31 14.43
N LYS A 564 22.50 -24.63 15.64
CA LYS A 564 22.87 -23.97 16.89
C LYS A 564 23.28 -25.00 17.94
N ALA A 565 24.25 -24.62 18.76
CA ALA A 565 24.65 -25.37 19.94
C ALA A 565 23.73 -24.96 21.10
N THR A 566 23.00 -25.92 21.66
CA THR A 566 22.13 -25.73 22.82
C THR A 566 22.69 -26.47 24.01
N THR A 567 22.97 -25.75 25.09
CA THR A 567 23.44 -26.33 26.36
C THR A 567 22.26 -26.75 27.21
N TYR A 568 22.31 -27.95 27.77
CA TYR A 568 21.29 -28.54 28.62
C TYR A 568 21.83 -28.64 30.05
N THR A 569 21.11 -28.06 31.01
CA THR A 569 21.55 -27.87 32.40
C THR A 569 20.43 -28.18 33.39
N LYS A 570 20.77 -28.62 34.60
CA LYS A 570 19.78 -28.84 35.67
C LYS A 570 18.89 -27.62 35.96
N ARG A 571 19.44 -26.42 35.78
CA ARG A 571 18.80 -25.13 36.03
C ARG A 571 18.62 -24.35 34.74
N ILE A 572 17.40 -23.87 34.48
CA ILE A 572 17.07 -23.10 33.28
C ILE A 572 16.26 -21.85 33.61
N TRP A 573 16.42 -20.82 32.78
CA TRP A 573 15.64 -19.58 32.83
C TRP A 573 14.42 -19.67 31.91
N LEU A 574 13.27 -19.22 32.42
CA LEU A 574 12.02 -19.03 31.70
C LEU A 574 11.62 -17.56 31.75
N ASP A 575 10.81 -17.13 30.78
CA ASP A 575 10.08 -15.86 30.92
C ASP A 575 9.04 -15.95 32.04
N TYR A 576 8.88 -14.85 32.79
CA TYR A 576 7.91 -14.77 33.87
C TYR A 576 6.46 -15.01 33.40
N ASP A 577 6.09 -14.47 32.23
CA ASP A 577 4.73 -14.64 31.70
C ASP A 577 4.43 -16.12 31.38
N ASP A 578 5.45 -16.89 31.02
CA ASP A 578 5.37 -18.33 30.83
C ASP A 578 5.24 -19.07 32.18
N ALA A 579 5.99 -18.65 33.20
CA ALA A 579 5.88 -19.20 34.56
C ALA A 579 4.49 -18.99 35.19
N VAL A 580 3.90 -17.79 35.02
CA VAL A 580 2.55 -17.49 35.52
C VAL A 580 1.47 -18.32 34.83
N CYS A 581 1.67 -18.72 33.56
CA CYS A 581 0.73 -19.62 32.88
C CYS A 581 0.69 -21.03 33.49
N ILE A 582 1.75 -21.42 34.20
CA ILE A 582 1.88 -22.73 34.86
C ILE A 582 1.14 -22.72 36.20
N GLU A 583 1.19 -21.60 36.94
CA GLU A 583 0.60 -21.40 38.27
C GLU A 583 -0.86 -21.84 38.43
N LYS A 584 -1.62 -21.85 37.34
CA LYS A 584 -3.06 -22.12 37.37
C LYS A 584 -3.44 -23.59 37.58
N GLU A 585 -2.49 -24.51 37.49
CA GLU A 585 -2.71 -25.97 37.59
C GLU A 585 -1.54 -26.64 38.33
N GLU A 586 -1.81 -27.39 39.39
CA GLU A 586 -0.80 -28.21 40.07
C GLU A 586 -0.36 -29.38 39.19
N ASN A 587 0.92 -29.79 39.29
CA ASN A 587 1.51 -30.88 38.50
C ASN A 587 1.33 -30.72 36.97
N LYS A 588 1.34 -29.48 36.49
CA LYS A 588 1.13 -29.19 35.07
C LYS A 588 2.28 -29.73 34.23
N GLU A 589 1.92 -30.50 33.20
CA GLU A 589 2.86 -30.92 32.16
C GLU A 589 3.08 -29.80 31.14
N VAL A 590 4.34 -29.50 30.86
CA VAL A 590 4.78 -28.50 29.88
C VAL A 590 5.79 -29.12 28.92
N THR A 591 5.84 -28.63 27.69
CA THR A 591 6.93 -28.96 26.76
C THR A 591 8.00 -27.89 26.85
N LEU A 592 9.22 -28.28 27.22
CA LEU A 592 10.43 -27.49 27.01
C LEU A 592 10.86 -27.66 25.56
N MET A 593 10.79 -26.59 24.77
CA MET A 593 11.06 -26.65 23.34
C MET A 593 12.46 -27.22 23.05
N ASP A 594 12.53 -28.17 22.11
CA ASP A 594 13.76 -28.87 21.71
C ASP A 594 14.48 -29.66 22.84
N TRP A 595 13.80 -29.89 23.96
CA TRP A 595 14.24 -30.80 25.01
C TRP A 595 13.28 -31.97 25.19
N GLY A 596 12.00 -31.70 25.44
CA GLY A 596 11.00 -32.71 25.80
C GLY A 596 9.99 -32.19 26.80
N ASN A 597 9.20 -33.07 27.39
CA ASN A 597 8.20 -32.70 28.38
C ASN A 597 8.80 -32.67 29.79
N ALA A 598 8.21 -31.84 30.66
CA ALA A 598 8.52 -31.72 32.07
C ALA A 598 7.24 -31.49 32.87
N ILE A 599 7.22 -31.95 34.12
CA ILE A 599 6.13 -31.73 35.08
C ILE A 599 6.62 -30.75 36.12
N VAL A 600 5.93 -29.61 36.26
CA VAL A 600 6.22 -28.64 37.31
C VAL A 600 5.48 -29.06 38.58
N LYS A 601 6.24 -29.39 39.63
CA LYS A 601 5.73 -29.95 40.88
C LYS A 601 5.51 -28.89 41.94
N GLU A 602 6.37 -27.88 41.99
CA GLU A 602 6.35 -26.84 43.01
C GLU A 602 6.57 -25.46 42.41
N ILE A 603 5.91 -24.46 42.98
CA ILE A 603 5.94 -23.06 42.56
C ILE A 603 6.24 -22.21 43.79
N VAL A 604 7.42 -21.61 43.82
CA VAL A 604 7.88 -20.75 44.90
C VAL A 604 7.49 -19.31 44.58
N LYS A 605 6.90 -18.63 45.56
CA LYS A 605 6.48 -17.22 45.46
C LYS A 605 7.10 -16.41 46.57
N ASP A 606 7.33 -15.12 46.30
CA ASP A 606 7.72 -14.17 47.34
C ASP A 606 6.52 -13.67 48.16
N GLU A 607 6.80 -12.81 49.15
CA GLU A 607 5.81 -12.20 50.05
C GLU A 607 4.73 -11.37 49.31
N SER A 608 5.03 -10.91 48.08
CA SER A 608 4.11 -10.17 47.22
C SER A 608 3.24 -11.07 46.34
N GLY A 609 3.45 -12.40 46.40
CA GLY A 609 2.77 -13.39 45.57
C GLY A 609 3.38 -13.54 44.17
N LYS A 610 4.55 -12.96 43.89
CA LYS A 610 5.23 -13.08 42.60
C LYS A 610 6.01 -14.39 42.52
N VAL A 611 5.89 -15.10 41.39
CA VAL A 611 6.63 -16.35 41.15
C VAL A 611 8.13 -16.05 41.02
N THR A 612 8.95 -16.69 41.86
CA THR A 612 10.41 -16.51 41.89
C THR A 612 11.17 -17.72 41.39
N GLU A 613 10.68 -18.93 41.69
CA GLU A 613 11.30 -20.19 41.29
C GLU A 613 10.24 -21.26 41.02
N LEU A 614 10.55 -22.19 40.12
CA LEU A 614 9.79 -23.38 39.82
C LEU A 614 10.67 -24.61 40.05
N ILE A 615 10.09 -25.69 40.58
CA ILE A 615 10.78 -26.96 40.72
C ILE A 615 9.97 -28.02 39.97
N GLY A 616 10.66 -28.78 39.12
CA GLY A 616 10.02 -29.79 38.28
C GLY A 616 10.88 -31.02 38.07
N ALA A 617 10.35 -31.94 37.28
CA ALA A 617 11.07 -33.12 36.80
C ALA A 617 10.81 -33.32 35.30
N LEU A 618 11.77 -33.87 34.58
CA LEU A 618 11.61 -34.26 33.19
C LEU A 618 10.61 -35.43 33.10
N HIS A 619 9.83 -35.42 32.02
CA HIS A 619 8.87 -36.46 31.69
C HIS A 619 9.04 -36.79 30.21
N LEU A 620 10.19 -37.35 29.84
CA LEU A 620 10.60 -37.52 28.44
C LEU A 620 9.74 -38.55 27.66
N GLU A 621 9.03 -39.42 28.37
CA GLU A 621 8.02 -40.33 27.82
C GLU A 621 6.69 -39.63 27.48
N GLY A 622 6.51 -38.37 27.93
CA GLY A 622 5.37 -37.53 27.59
C GLY A 622 5.30 -37.16 26.11
N SER A 623 4.12 -36.75 25.66
CA SER A 623 3.87 -36.44 24.25
C SER A 623 3.82 -34.93 23.99
N VAL A 624 4.88 -34.42 23.35
CA VAL A 624 5.01 -33.04 22.84
C VAL A 624 3.85 -32.62 21.91
N LYS A 625 3.15 -33.59 21.30
CA LYS A 625 1.99 -33.34 20.42
C LYS A 625 0.72 -32.99 21.20
N THR A 626 0.54 -33.57 22.38
CA THR A 626 -0.69 -33.44 23.19
C THR A 626 -0.58 -32.34 24.22
N THR A 627 0.63 -31.99 24.66
CA THR A 627 0.86 -30.94 25.65
C THR A 627 0.62 -29.55 25.05
N LYS A 628 -0.27 -28.79 25.69
CA LYS A 628 -0.74 -27.48 25.20
C LYS A 628 0.28 -26.36 25.41
N LEU A 629 0.96 -26.36 26.56
CA LEU A 629 1.88 -25.30 26.94
C LEU A 629 3.31 -25.65 26.50
N LYS A 630 3.87 -24.85 25.59
CA LYS A 630 5.22 -25.04 25.04
C LYS A 630 6.08 -23.84 25.38
N LEU A 631 7.17 -24.05 26.10
CA LEU A 631 7.97 -23.01 26.71
C LEU A 631 9.34 -22.93 26.03
N THR A 632 9.79 -21.72 25.83
CA THR A 632 11.18 -21.42 25.48
C THR A 632 11.99 -21.27 26.76
N TRP A 633 13.26 -21.68 26.73
CA TRP A 633 14.11 -21.68 27.91
C TRP A 633 15.56 -21.35 27.52
N LEU A 634 16.31 -20.83 28.49
CA LEU A 634 17.76 -20.64 28.38
C LEU A 634 18.47 -21.41 29.50
N PRO A 635 19.64 -22.00 29.24
CA PRO A 635 20.40 -22.64 30.30
C PRO A 635 20.95 -21.59 31.27
N GLU A 636 20.95 -21.89 32.57
CA GLU A 636 21.67 -21.05 33.52
C GLU A 636 23.18 -21.24 33.33
N THR A 637 23.80 -20.27 32.65
CA THR A 637 25.25 -20.27 32.36
C THR A 637 25.78 -18.85 32.29
N SER A 638 27.09 -18.68 32.39
CA SER A 638 27.77 -17.41 32.15
C SER A 638 27.93 -17.06 30.66
N GLU A 639 27.53 -17.95 29.74
CA GLU A 639 27.72 -17.79 28.30
C GLU A 639 26.59 -17.03 27.59
N LEU A 640 25.50 -16.75 28.31
CA LEU A 640 24.36 -15.98 27.80
C LEU A 640 24.81 -14.59 27.31
N VAL A 641 24.04 -14.04 26.37
CA VAL A 641 24.38 -12.78 25.71
C VAL A 641 23.41 -11.69 26.18
N ASN A 642 23.94 -10.54 26.57
CA ASN A 642 23.11 -9.37 26.86
C ASN A 642 22.51 -8.82 25.57
N VAL A 643 21.20 -8.58 25.56
CA VAL A 643 20.44 -8.10 24.40
C VAL A 643 19.55 -6.94 24.82
N SER A 644 19.54 -5.87 24.05
CA SER A 644 18.53 -4.80 24.11
C SER A 644 17.51 -5.02 23.01
N LEU A 645 16.27 -5.33 23.40
CA LEU A 645 15.12 -5.45 22.50
C LEU A 645 14.50 -4.06 22.35
N VAL A 646 14.52 -3.53 21.13
CA VAL A 646 14.03 -2.19 20.82
C VAL A 646 12.72 -2.28 20.04
N GLU A 647 11.64 -1.84 20.66
CA GLU A 647 10.32 -1.74 20.06
C GLU A 647 10.03 -0.29 19.65
N PHE A 648 9.32 -0.12 18.54
CA PHE A 648 8.99 1.19 17.99
C PHE A 648 7.49 1.35 17.81
N ASP A 649 7.00 2.54 18.15
CA ASP A 649 5.64 3.00 17.88
C ASP A 649 5.64 4.14 16.85
N TYR A 650 4.46 4.55 16.40
CA TYR A 650 4.29 5.64 15.43
C TYR A 650 4.68 6.99 16.00
N LEU A 651 5.24 7.88 15.16
CA LEU A 651 5.64 9.24 15.56
C LEU A 651 4.47 10.16 15.89
N ILE A 652 3.28 9.84 15.37
CA ILE A 652 2.03 10.55 15.67
C ILE A 652 0.96 9.56 16.11
N THR A 653 0.04 10.03 16.93
CA THR A 653 -1.04 9.22 17.52
C THR A 653 -2.28 9.15 16.64
N LYS A 654 -2.38 10.00 15.60
CA LYS A 654 -3.55 10.09 14.71
C LYS A 654 -3.28 9.43 13.35
N LYS A 655 -4.27 8.67 12.85
CA LYS A 655 -4.18 7.96 11.54
C LYS A 655 -3.88 8.90 10.38
N LYS A 656 -4.52 10.06 10.34
CA LYS A 656 -4.39 11.07 9.30
C LYS A 656 -4.61 12.45 9.93
N LEU A 657 -3.81 13.42 9.53
CA LEU A 657 -4.06 14.82 9.87
C LEU A 657 -5.11 15.39 8.92
N GLU A 658 -6.05 16.14 9.48
CA GLU A 658 -7.02 16.92 8.70
C GLU A 658 -6.43 18.28 8.32
N GLU A 659 -7.04 18.93 7.33
CA GLU A 659 -6.58 20.22 6.83
C GLU A 659 -6.68 21.30 7.92
N GLY A 660 -5.59 22.02 8.15
CA GLY A 660 -5.50 23.04 9.20
C GLY A 660 -5.03 22.54 10.57
N GLU A 661 -4.93 21.23 10.79
CA GLU A 661 -4.40 20.69 12.04
C GLU A 661 -2.87 20.81 12.13
N ASN A 662 -2.38 21.15 13.32
CA ASN A 662 -0.96 21.16 13.61
C ASN A 662 -0.50 19.77 14.06
N PHE A 663 0.47 19.19 13.35
CA PHE A 663 0.97 17.86 13.69
C PHE A 663 1.65 17.78 15.06
N LEU A 664 2.08 18.94 15.60
CA LEU A 664 2.68 19.03 16.94
C LEU A 664 1.70 18.59 18.04
N ASP A 665 0.40 18.75 17.81
CA ASP A 665 -0.64 18.45 18.81
C ASP A 665 -0.91 16.94 18.93
N VAL A 666 -0.45 16.15 17.97
CA VAL A 666 -0.66 14.69 17.90
C VAL A 666 0.65 13.91 17.94
N LEU A 667 1.74 14.52 18.42
CA LEU A 667 3.01 13.82 18.60
C LEU A 667 2.85 12.70 19.62
N ASN A 668 3.42 11.53 19.31
CA ASN A 668 3.47 10.43 20.27
C ASN A 668 4.62 10.68 21.28
N PRO A 669 4.32 10.75 22.60
CA PRO A 669 5.35 10.97 23.61
C PRO A 669 6.28 9.77 23.81
N CYS A 670 5.85 8.56 23.46
CA CYS A 670 6.63 7.34 23.64
C CYS A 670 6.64 6.52 22.35
N THR A 671 7.73 6.66 21.59
CA THR A 671 7.86 6.05 20.26
C THR A 671 8.92 4.96 20.18
N LYS A 672 9.65 4.76 21.27
CA LYS A 672 10.75 3.80 21.36
C LYS A 672 10.79 3.25 22.78
N LYS A 673 10.80 1.93 22.91
CA LYS A 673 10.96 1.22 24.19
C LYS A 673 12.11 0.25 24.07
N GLU A 674 13.04 0.30 25.01
CA GLU A 674 14.14 -0.64 25.11
C GLU A 674 13.90 -1.56 26.30
N THR A 675 14.06 -2.87 26.10
CA THR A 675 13.90 -3.89 27.14
C THR A 675 15.14 -4.77 27.19
N ALA A 676 15.77 -4.86 28.35
CA ALA A 676 16.92 -5.73 28.58
C ALA A 676 16.50 -7.21 28.62
N ALA A 677 17.26 -8.04 27.92
CA ALA A 677 17.03 -9.47 27.82
C ALA A 677 18.36 -10.25 27.79
N LEU A 678 18.28 -11.51 28.16
CA LEU A 678 19.35 -12.48 27.95
C LEU A 678 19.00 -13.32 26.73
N GLY A 679 19.92 -13.44 25.78
CA GLY A 679 19.82 -14.27 24.58
C GLY A 679 20.71 -15.50 24.65
N ASP A 680 20.38 -16.51 23.84
CA ASP A 680 21.22 -17.70 23.71
C ASP A 680 22.64 -17.38 23.21
N SER A 681 23.62 -18.22 23.57
CA SER A 681 25.04 -18.00 23.27
C SER A 681 25.36 -17.92 21.77
N ASN A 682 24.53 -18.52 20.91
CA ASN A 682 24.71 -18.49 19.47
C ASN A 682 24.51 -17.09 18.88
N MET A 683 23.82 -16.20 19.59
CA MET A 683 23.64 -14.81 19.15
C MET A 683 24.96 -14.03 19.03
N ARG A 684 26.06 -14.50 19.63
CA ARG A 684 27.41 -13.91 19.44
C ARG A 684 27.84 -13.85 17.98
N ASN A 685 27.28 -14.74 17.16
CA ASN A 685 27.60 -14.84 15.73
C ASN A 685 26.66 -14.02 14.84
N LEU A 686 25.68 -13.31 15.39
CA LEU A 686 24.77 -12.46 14.62
C LEU A 686 25.54 -11.32 13.95
N LYS A 687 25.25 -11.10 12.67
CA LYS A 687 25.80 -9.96 11.92
C LYS A 687 24.81 -8.82 11.86
N ARG A 688 25.33 -7.60 11.70
CA ARG A 688 24.51 -6.42 11.44
C ARG A 688 23.63 -6.66 10.21
N GLY A 689 22.33 -6.40 10.35
CA GLY A 689 21.32 -6.57 9.32
C GLY A 689 20.69 -7.96 9.25
N GLU A 690 21.22 -8.96 9.96
CA GLU A 690 20.59 -10.28 10.02
C GLU A 690 19.24 -10.21 10.72
N ILE A 691 18.27 -10.93 10.17
CA ILE A 691 16.92 -11.05 10.72
C ILE A 691 16.83 -12.39 11.42
N LEU A 692 16.28 -12.37 12.63
CA LEU A 692 16.04 -13.55 13.45
C LEU A 692 14.62 -13.54 14.04
N GLN A 693 14.14 -14.70 14.43
CA GLN A 693 12.92 -14.86 15.21
C GLN A 693 13.32 -15.18 16.64
N LEU A 694 12.92 -14.34 17.58
CA LEU A 694 12.89 -14.71 18.98
C LEU A 694 11.60 -15.50 19.21
N GLU A 695 11.73 -16.80 19.47
CA GLU A 695 10.58 -17.67 19.65
C GLU A 695 9.66 -17.12 20.75
N ARG A 696 8.36 -17.08 20.47
CA ARG A 696 7.31 -16.47 21.32
C ARG A 696 7.39 -14.94 21.52
N LYS A 697 8.44 -14.23 21.06
CA LYS A 697 8.56 -12.76 21.17
C LYS A 697 8.39 -12.01 19.84
N GLY A 698 8.70 -12.63 18.71
CA GLY A 698 8.50 -12.01 17.39
C GLY A 698 9.75 -11.99 16.52
N TYR A 699 9.78 -11.09 15.54
CA TYR A 699 10.87 -10.97 14.56
C TYR A 699 11.71 -9.75 14.88
N PHE A 700 13.03 -9.87 14.70
CA PHE A 700 13.97 -8.82 15.01
C PHE A 700 15.05 -8.72 13.94
N ARG A 701 15.57 -7.52 13.73
CA ARG A 701 16.78 -7.26 12.94
C ARG A 701 17.93 -6.85 13.87
N CYS A 702 19.10 -7.46 13.72
CA CYS A 702 20.29 -7.06 14.45
C CYS A 702 20.82 -5.71 13.93
N ASP A 703 20.76 -4.67 14.75
CA ASP A 703 21.27 -3.33 14.39
C ASP A 703 22.70 -3.10 14.90
N VAL A 704 23.00 -3.63 16.09
CA VAL A 704 24.35 -3.67 16.66
C VAL A 704 24.68 -5.11 17.04
N PRO A 705 25.65 -5.76 16.37
CA PRO A 705 26.04 -7.14 16.66
C PRO A 705 26.86 -7.24 17.95
N PHE A 706 27.18 -8.47 18.35
CA PHE A 706 28.02 -8.70 19.53
C PHE A 706 29.42 -8.11 19.31
N ILE A 707 29.86 -7.27 20.26
CA ILE A 707 31.21 -6.71 20.27
C ILE A 707 31.99 -7.25 21.47
N ARG A 708 31.41 -7.16 22.66
CA ARG A 708 31.98 -7.63 23.93
C ARG A 708 30.87 -7.79 24.98
N PRO A 709 31.06 -8.60 26.04
CA PRO A 709 30.02 -8.87 27.04
C PRO A 709 29.42 -7.62 27.71
N SER A 710 30.22 -6.55 27.86
CA SER A 710 29.79 -5.29 28.48
C SER A 710 28.86 -4.44 27.60
N LYS A 711 28.66 -4.79 26.33
CA LYS A 711 27.81 -4.06 25.40
C LYS A 711 26.75 -5.00 24.85
N PRO A 712 25.45 -4.73 25.05
CA PRO A 712 24.40 -5.61 24.56
C PRO A 712 24.34 -5.60 23.03
N ILE A 713 23.89 -6.71 22.46
CA ILE A 713 23.39 -6.74 21.08
C ILE A 713 22.14 -5.87 21.03
N VAL A 714 21.97 -5.05 19.99
CA VAL A 714 20.74 -4.26 19.79
C VAL A 714 19.90 -4.92 18.70
N LEU A 715 18.69 -5.33 19.07
CA LEU A 715 17.72 -5.98 18.19
C LEU A 715 16.50 -5.08 17.99
N LEU A 716 16.23 -4.70 16.75
CA LEU A 716 15.09 -3.87 16.38
C LEU A 716 13.89 -4.75 16.04
N ALA A 717 12.75 -4.52 16.70
CA ALA A 717 11.53 -5.26 16.45
C ALA A 717 10.99 -4.99 15.04
N ILE A 718 10.74 -6.08 14.30
CA ILE A 718 10.08 -6.07 12.99
C ILE A 718 8.60 -6.39 13.22
N PRO A 719 7.67 -5.48 12.86
CA PRO A 719 6.26 -5.75 13.01
C PRO A 719 5.81 -6.95 12.18
N ASP A 720 4.84 -7.69 12.69
CA ASP A 720 4.37 -8.95 12.10
C ASP A 720 3.00 -8.81 11.40
N GLY A 721 2.50 -7.57 11.31
CA GLY A 721 1.23 -7.20 10.68
C GLY A 721 -0.01 -7.38 11.55
N ARG A 722 0.14 -7.80 12.81
CA ARG A 722 -0.93 -7.74 13.81
C ARG A 722 -0.84 -6.39 14.52
N GLN A 723 -1.99 -5.77 14.80
CA GLN A 723 -2.00 -4.61 15.67
C GLN A 723 -1.33 -5.00 16.99
N PRO A 724 -0.41 -4.17 17.53
CA PRO A 724 0.09 -4.38 18.86
C PRO A 724 -1.13 -4.47 19.76
N THR A 725 -1.32 -5.62 20.42
CA THR A 725 -2.17 -5.67 21.59
C THR A 725 -1.53 -4.69 22.54
N SER A 726 -2.06 -3.47 22.59
CA SER A 726 -1.68 -2.45 23.54
C SER A 726 -1.51 -3.15 24.88
N SER A 727 -0.28 -3.25 25.37
CA SER A 727 -0.02 -3.70 26.72
C SER A 727 -0.79 -2.73 27.61
N LYS A 728 -1.94 -3.19 28.10
CA LYS A 728 -2.64 -2.57 29.21
C LYS A 728 -1.77 -2.64 30.45
#